data_AF-A0A9X1PGP4-F1
#
_entry.id   AF-A0A9X1PGP4-F1
#
_cell.length_a   1.000
_cell.length_b   1.000
_cell.length_c   1.000
_cell.angle_alpha   90.00
_cell.angle_beta   90.00
_cell.angle_gamma   90.00
#
_symmetry.space_group_name_H-M   'P 1'
#
loop_
_entity.id
_entity.type
_entity.pdbx_description
1 polymer ?
#
loop_
_entity_poly.entity_id
_entity_poly.type
_entity_poly.pdbx_seq_one_letter_code
_entity_poly.pdbx_strand_id
1 'polypeptide(L)'
;MHQKTLFITPPFTQLNTPYPATAYLKGFLNTLGRESYQADLGIDVILELFSSKGLRALFANLDESDIELSENSFRIYALKDDYITTIDPVIRFLKNLNPTLAHSICDRSYLPEASRFQQLEDMDWAFGTMGIHDKARHFATLYLEDLGDLIQEAVDPHFGFSRYAERLGRSATSFDEMEAALEAPDTLLSQTLTHVLEQKIQKYQPDIVCISVPFPGNLYGGFKCGKYLKKHYPNIQIVMGGGFPNTELRTLKEPRVFNYIDFICLDDGEAPLLSLLEYLDGEREITQLKRVYSRVNNEVIYHNGAKEKDVPQRDTGTPDYSDLPLHDYLSVIEIVNPMHRLWSDGRWNKLTLAHGCYWGKCSFCDISLDYIRRYEPMTAALLCDRIEEIITQTQQNGFHFVDEAAPPALLRDLALEIIRRKLTVVWWTNIRFEKNFTHDLCLLLKASGCIAISGGLEVASDRLLGRMKKGVTVAQVARVADAFTQAGIMVHAYLMYGFPTQTAQETIDSLEMVRQLFQAGIVQSGFWHRFAMTAHSPVGLYPEEFDVMRIGPDNGKFANNDLEHEDPTGANHDLFVEGLRKSLFNYMHGVCLDFPHSRWFDFKVPPTSIPPNYIEKSISVLPDLGNKQNAIVTWLGSLPEMSVFEEKKGKKVYEIAELVFYNKKKEWAVETDVAVGEWLVDIMPKLLSSNAEAYPLEKLKNDFEAAGLGSFETFMTSMTWTQLRAGGMLIL
;
A
#
# COMPACT_ATOMS: atom_id res chain seq x y z
N MET A 1 35.79 -9.47 -14.03
CA MET A 1 35.24 -8.44 -13.13
C MET A 1 33.78 -8.36 -13.48
N HIS A 2 32.88 -8.58 -12.52
CA HIS A 2 31.44 -8.57 -12.81
C HIS A 2 31.01 -7.18 -13.28
N GLN A 3 30.07 -7.14 -14.21
CA GLN A 3 29.50 -5.91 -14.74
C GLN A 3 28.80 -5.09 -13.63
N LYS A 4 28.94 -3.76 -13.71
CA LYS A 4 28.30 -2.82 -12.78
C LYS A 4 26.86 -2.53 -13.20
N THR A 5 25.92 -2.74 -12.29
CA THR A 5 24.49 -2.51 -12.54
C THR A 5 23.99 -1.19 -11.94
N LEU A 6 23.24 -0.40 -12.70
CA LEU A 6 22.47 0.74 -12.21
C LEU A 6 20.98 0.46 -12.36
N PHE A 7 20.26 0.38 -11.23
CA PHE A 7 18.79 0.35 -11.22
C PHE A 7 18.23 1.76 -11.33
N ILE A 8 17.26 1.97 -12.21
CA ILE A 8 16.54 3.23 -12.33
C ILE A 8 15.03 3.02 -12.19
N THR A 9 14.43 3.85 -11.34
CA THR A 9 12.99 4.08 -11.36
C THR A 9 12.72 5.24 -12.33
N PRO A 10 12.01 5.02 -13.45
CA PRO A 10 11.65 6.09 -14.38
C PRO A 10 10.66 7.06 -13.73
N PRO A 11 10.43 8.23 -14.34
CA PRO A 11 9.64 9.27 -13.70
C PRO A 11 8.19 8.91 -13.35
N PHE A 12 7.66 9.65 -12.36
CA PHE A 12 6.24 9.71 -11.99
C PHE A 12 5.64 8.42 -11.43
N THR A 13 6.37 7.74 -10.54
CA THR A 13 5.81 6.65 -9.73
C THR A 13 5.12 7.17 -8.47
N GLN A 14 5.88 7.76 -7.54
CA GLN A 14 5.40 8.37 -6.29
C GLN A 14 6.35 9.50 -5.86
N LEU A 15 5.83 10.55 -5.22
CA LEU A 15 6.62 11.71 -4.79
C LEU A 15 7.14 11.64 -3.35
N ASN A 16 6.48 10.84 -2.50
CA ASN A 16 6.72 10.79 -1.06
C ASN A 16 7.63 9.64 -0.61
N THR A 17 7.85 8.66 -1.48
CA THR A 17 8.69 7.49 -1.17
C THR A 17 9.25 6.85 -2.44
N PRO A 18 10.45 6.25 -2.38
CA PRO A 18 10.94 5.43 -3.47
C PRO A 18 10.04 4.22 -3.69
N TYR A 19 9.87 3.83 -4.96
CA TYR A 19 9.29 2.54 -5.32
C TYR A 19 10.24 1.40 -4.90
N PRO A 20 9.76 0.32 -4.27
CA PRO A 20 10.63 -0.61 -3.57
C PRO A 20 11.47 -1.54 -4.47
N ALA A 21 11.07 -1.80 -5.71
CA ALA A 21 11.69 -2.86 -6.52
C ALA A 21 13.22 -2.73 -6.66
N THR A 22 13.75 -1.52 -6.88
CA THR A 22 15.20 -1.32 -7.01
C THR A 22 15.94 -1.61 -5.70
N ALA A 23 15.33 -1.27 -4.56
CA ALA A 23 15.91 -1.52 -3.23
C ALA A 23 15.99 -3.02 -2.93
N TYR A 24 14.97 -3.79 -3.32
CA TYR A 24 14.95 -5.25 -3.18
C TYR A 24 16.00 -5.93 -4.05
N LEU A 25 16.04 -5.58 -5.35
CA LEU A 25 17.01 -6.16 -6.27
C LEU A 25 18.46 -5.80 -5.89
N LYS A 26 18.70 -4.57 -5.43
CA LYS A 26 20.00 -4.18 -4.86
C LYS A 26 20.34 -5.02 -3.64
N GLY A 27 19.39 -5.16 -2.71
CA GLY A 27 19.52 -6.02 -1.53
C GLY A 27 19.91 -7.46 -1.87
N PHE A 28 19.28 -8.02 -2.91
CA PHE A 28 19.61 -9.34 -3.43
C PHE A 28 21.02 -9.40 -4.04
N LEU A 29 21.40 -8.45 -4.89
CA LEU A 29 22.75 -8.41 -5.48
C LEU A 29 23.86 -8.24 -4.42
N ASN A 30 23.57 -7.55 -3.30
CA ASN A 30 24.49 -7.47 -2.16
C ASN A 30 24.78 -8.84 -1.56
N THR A 31 23.79 -9.75 -1.48
CA THR A 31 24.01 -11.13 -1.00
C THR A 31 24.96 -11.93 -1.90
N LEU A 32 25.07 -11.54 -3.17
CA LEU A 32 25.94 -12.16 -4.17
C LEU A 32 27.28 -11.44 -4.31
N GLY A 33 27.50 -10.33 -3.59
CA GLY A 33 28.70 -9.50 -3.72
C GLY A 33 28.83 -8.83 -5.10
N ARG A 34 27.72 -8.62 -5.83
CA ARG A 34 27.70 -7.95 -7.14
C ARG A 34 27.51 -6.45 -6.95
N GLU A 35 28.40 -5.65 -7.55
CA GLU A 35 28.36 -4.19 -7.44
C GLU A 35 27.13 -3.62 -8.15
N SER A 36 26.29 -2.90 -7.40
CA SER A 36 25.11 -2.25 -7.96
C SER A 36 24.77 -0.92 -7.27
N TYR A 37 24.12 -0.04 -8.03
CA TYR A 37 23.67 1.28 -7.60
C TYR A 37 22.20 1.47 -7.98
N GLN A 38 21.55 2.48 -7.42
CA GLN A 38 20.21 2.87 -7.82
C GLN A 38 19.99 4.39 -7.91
N ALA A 39 18.98 4.79 -8.68
CA ALA A 39 18.51 6.16 -8.81
C ALA A 39 16.99 6.21 -9.04
N ASP A 40 16.36 7.28 -8.57
CA ASP A 40 14.92 7.55 -8.78
C ASP A 40 14.79 8.81 -9.61
N LEU A 41 14.61 8.62 -10.92
CA LEU A 41 14.49 9.73 -11.86
C LEU A 41 13.17 10.49 -11.68
N GLY A 42 12.17 9.91 -11.00
CA GLY A 42 10.92 10.59 -10.70
C GLY A 42 11.12 11.76 -9.77
N ILE A 43 11.73 11.51 -8.61
CA ILE A 43 11.99 12.61 -7.66
C ILE A 43 13.03 13.59 -8.21
N ASP A 44 14.06 13.10 -8.91
CA ASP A 44 15.08 13.98 -9.48
C ASP A 44 14.48 14.96 -10.53
N VAL A 45 13.63 14.46 -11.45
CA VAL A 45 12.97 15.30 -12.46
C VAL A 45 12.01 16.30 -11.83
N ILE A 46 11.22 15.86 -10.84
CA ILE A 46 10.31 16.75 -10.10
C ILE A 46 11.09 17.88 -9.44
N LEU A 47 12.21 17.59 -8.79
CA LEU A 47 12.99 18.61 -8.10
C LEU A 47 13.72 19.57 -9.05
N GLU A 48 14.14 19.11 -10.22
CA GLU A 48 14.72 20.01 -11.23
C GLU A 48 13.63 20.92 -11.82
N LEU A 49 12.46 20.37 -12.16
CA LEU A 49 11.35 21.10 -12.77
C LEU A 49 10.71 22.11 -11.79
N PHE A 50 10.39 21.66 -10.58
CA PHE A 50 9.82 22.46 -9.50
C PHE A 50 10.94 23.13 -8.69
N SER A 51 11.76 23.93 -9.37
CA SER A 51 12.77 24.78 -8.76
C SER A 51 12.72 26.17 -9.37
N SER A 52 13.29 27.18 -8.72
CA SER A 52 13.37 28.51 -9.32
C SER A 52 14.08 28.51 -10.68
N LYS A 53 15.08 27.63 -10.86
CA LYS A 53 15.77 27.40 -12.13
C LYS A 53 14.84 26.73 -13.15
N GLY A 54 14.14 25.67 -12.77
CA GLY A 54 13.20 24.94 -13.63
C GLY A 54 12.04 25.81 -14.09
N LEU A 55 11.43 26.58 -13.19
CA LEU A 55 10.35 27.51 -13.52
C LEU A 55 10.84 28.66 -14.42
N ARG A 56 12.05 29.17 -14.24
CA ARG A 56 12.62 30.15 -15.18
C ARG A 56 12.75 29.58 -16.59
N ALA A 57 13.19 28.33 -16.73
CA ALA A 57 13.27 27.66 -18.02
C ALA A 57 11.87 27.43 -18.64
N LEU A 58 10.90 27.01 -17.82
CA LEU A 58 9.49 26.88 -18.21
C LEU A 58 8.94 28.20 -18.77
N PHE A 59 9.02 29.29 -18.02
CA PHE A 59 8.48 30.58 -18.45
C PHE A 59 9.24 31.18 -19.63
N ALA A 60 10.55 30.98 -19.73
CA ALA A 60 11.32 31.40 -20.91
C ALA A 60 10.87 30.64 -22.17
N ASN A 61 10.55 29.34 -22.05
CA ASN A 61 10.01 28.57 -23.16
C ASN A 61 8.61 29.07 -23.59
N LEU A 62 7.77 29.50 -22.63
CA LEU A 62 6.47 30.11 -22.91
C LEU A 62 6.59 31.48 -23.57
N ASP A 63 7.58 32.28 -23.18
CA ASP A 63 7.85 33.60 -23.78
C ASP A 63 8.22 33.47 -25.28
N GLU A 64 8.74 32.32 -25.71
CA GLU A 64 9.10 31.99 -27.10
C GLU A 64 8.01 31.21 -27.84
N SER A 65 6.91 30.85 -27.17
CA SER A 65 5.85 29.99 -27.70
C SER A 65 4.65 30.80 -28.22
N ASP A 66 4.04 30.34 -29.31
CA ASP A 66 2.78 30.90 -29.86
C ASP A 66 1.53 30.24 -29.24
N ILE A 67 1.66 29.50 -28.13
CA ILE A 67 0.53 28.84 -27.47
C ILE A 67 -0.44 29.85 -26.87
N GLU A 68 -1.73 29.70 -27.19
CA GLU A 68 -2.81 30.43 -26.53
C GLU A 68 -3.16 29.76 -25.19
N LEU A 69 -2.86 30.44 -24.08
CA LEU A 69 -3.12 29.93 -22.74
C LEU A 69 -4.58 30.14 -22.32
N SER A 70 -5.13 29.15 -21.62
CA SER A 70 -6.40 29.24 -20.90
C SER A 70 -6.36 30.34 -19.84
N GLU A 71 -7.53 30.79 -19.35
CA GLU A 71 -7.59 31.80 -18.28
C GLU A 71 -6.82 31.37 -17.02
N ASN A 72 -6.86 30.07 -16.68
CA ASN A 72 -6.13 29.52 -15.55
C ASN A 72 -4.61 29.59 -15.77
N SER A 73 -4.13 29.07 -16.90
CA SER A 73 -2.70 29.06 -17.22
C SER A 73 -2.13 30.46 -17.46
N PHE A 74 -2.91 31.36 -18.06
CA PHE A 74 -2.54 32.77 -18.22
C PHE A 74 -2.40 33.46 -16.86
N ARG A 75 -3.28 33.18 -15.89
CA ARG A 75 -3.15 33.70 -14.53
C ARG A 75 -1.84 33.24 -13.87
N ILE A 76 -1.50 31.96 -14.01
CA ILE A 76 -0.24 31.41 -13.48
C ILE A 76 0.97 32.10 -14.14
N TYR A 77 0.93 32.25 -15.47
CA TYR A 77 1.95 32.95 -16.24
C TYR A 77 2.08 34.43 -15.83
N ALA A 78 0.97 35.14 -15.60
CA ALA A 78 0.98 36.53 -15.15
C ALA A 78 1.60 36.70 -13.75
N LEU A 79 1.56 35.66 -12.91
CA LEU A 79 2.16 35.60 -11.58
C LEU A 79 3.54 34.91 -11.58
N LYS A 80 4.20 34.79 -12.75
CA LYS A 80 5.46 34.01 -12.88
C LYS A 80 6.56 34.39 -11.89
N ASP A 81 6.72 35.68 -11.60
CA ASP A 81 7.74 36.14 -10.66
C ASP A 81 7.45 35.70 -9.21
N ASP A 82 6.18 35.65 -8.81
CA ASP A 82 5.76 35.13 -7.51
C ASP A 82 6.03 33.62 -7.43
N TYR A 83 5.61 32.85 -8.45
CA TYR A 83 5.86 31.41 -8.50
C TYR A 83 7.36 31.08 -8.46
N ILE A 84 8.19 31.78 -9.22
CA ILE A 84 9.66 31.62 -9.21
C ILE A 84 10.25 31.92 -7.83
N THR A 85 9.71 32.91 -7.11
CA THR A 85 10.23 33.33 -5.80
C THR A 85 9.80 32.38 -4.68
N THR A 86 8.61 31.79 -4.77
CA THR A 86 8.05 30.94 -3.69
C THR A 86 8.36 29.45 -3.83
N ILE A 87 8.71 28.96 -5.03
CA ILE A 87 8.85 27.51 -5.27
C ILE A 87 9.92 26.83 -4.40
N ASP A 88 11.13 27.40 -4.30
CA ASP A 88 12.22 26.78 -3.55
C ASP A 88 11.89 26.68 -2.03
N PRO A 89 11.36 27.74 -1.37
CA PRO A 89 10.84 27.62 0.00
C PRO A 89 9.73 26.59 0.16
N VAL A 90 8.80 26.49 -0.79
CA VAL A 90 7.68 25.52 -0.76
C VAL A 90 8.20 24.08 -0.86
N ILE A 91 9.11 23.81 -1.80
CA ILE A 91 9.71 22.48 -1.94
C ILE A 91 10.51 22.11 -0.68
N ARG A 92 11.26 23.05 -0.09
CA ARG A 92 11.91 22.83 1.21
C ARG A 92 10.91 22.56 2.33
N PHE A 93 9.75 23.23 2.34
CA PHE A 93 8.69 22.95 3.31
C PHE A 93 8.12 21.54 3.12
N LEU A 94 7.84 21.11 1.88
CA LEU A 94 7.34 19.77 1.55
C LEU A 94 8.35 18.66 1.85
N LYS A 95 9.66 18.95 1.82
CA LYS A 95 10.74 18.09 2.32
C LYS A 95 10.89 18.07 3.85
N ASN A 96 10.03 18.79 4.57
CA ASN A 96 10.11 19.00 6.02
C ASN A 96 11.38 19.77 6.50
N LEU A 97 12.00 20.58 5.63
CA LEU A 97 13.21 21.36 5.92
C LEU A 97 12.93 22.84 6.27
N ASN A 98 11.67 23.29 6.16
CA ASN A 98 11.26 24.66 6.50
C ASN A 98 9.86 24.70 7.17
N PRO A 99 9.66 24.06 8.32
CA PRO A 99 8.34 23.92 8.94
C PRO A 99 7.67 25.26 9.29
N THR A 100 8.44 26.31 9.58
CA THR A 100 7.93 27.65 9.94
C THR A 100 7.14 28.32 8.81
N LEU A 101 7.38 27.93 7.56
CA LEU A 101 6.65 28.47 6.40
C LEU A 101 5.14 28.16 6.46
N ALA A 102 4.74 27.16 7.25
CA ALA A 102 3.34 26.79 7.42
C ALA A 102 2.45 27.97 7.84
N HIS A 103 2.95 28.88 8.68
CA HIS A 103 2.21 30.05 9.12
C HIS A 103 1.86 30.99 7.96
N SER A 104 2.84 31.31 7.12
CA SER A 104 2.65 32.19 5.96
C SER A 104 1.79 31.54 4.88
N ILE A 105 1.95 30.24 4.66
CA ILE A 105 1.10 29.49 3.72
C ILE A 105 -0.36 29.48 4.19
N CYS A 106 -0.60 29.20 5.48
CA CYS A 106 -1.97 29.16 6.01
C CYS A 106 -2.68 30.51 6.05
N ASP A 107 -1.93 31.62 6.13
CA ASP A 107 -2.47 32.99 6.04
C ASP A 107 -2.91 33.36 4.61
N ARG A 108 -2.57 32.53 3.60
CA ARG A 108 -2.89 32.74 2.17
C ARG A 108 -2.37 34.05 1.58
N SER A 109 -1.44 34.72 2.25
CA SER A 109 -0.77 35.93 1.77
C SER A 109 0.57 35.66 1.06
N TYR A 110 1.03 34.40 1.10
CA TYR A 110 2.36 34.02 0.62
C TYR A 110 2.36 33.33 -0.76
N LEU A 111 1.48 32.35 -0.99
CA LEU A 111 1.47 31.59 -2.24
C LEU A 111 0.64 32.33 -3.30
N PRO A 112 1.09 32.42 -4.56
CA PRO A 112 0.18 32.70 -5.65
C PRO A 112 -0.81 31.53 -5.80
N GLU A 113 -2.05 31.85 -6.18
CA GLU A 113 -3.16 30.89 -6.25
C GLU A 113 -3.89 31.02 -7.60
N ALA A 114 -4.24 29.89 -8.22
CA ALA A 114 -5.09 29.81 -9.41
C ALA A 114 -6.31 28.89 -9.18
N SER A 115 -6.81 28.19 -10.21
CA SER A 115 -8.11 27.52 -10.16
C SER A 115 -8.23 26.42 -9.09
N ARG A 116 -7.13 25.78 -8.69
CA ARG A 116 -7.14 24.71 -7.68
C ARG A 116 -7.61 25.20 -6.30
N PHE A 117 -7.45 26.49 -6.01
CA PHE A 117 -7.85 27.11 -4.74
C PHE A 117 -9.35 27.47 -4.67
N GLN A 118 -10.08 27.40 -5.79
CA GLN A 118 -11.52 27.72 -5.80
C GLN A 118 -12.35 26.67 -5.03
N GLN A 119 -11.84 25.45 -4.87
CA GLN A 119 -12.52 24.36 -4.16
C GLN A 119 -12.43 24.47 -2.63
N LEU A 120 -11.71 25.47 -2.10
CA LEU A 120 -11.46 25.60 -0.66
C LEU A 120 -12.68 26.04 0.15
N GLU A 121 -13.64 26.77 -0.45
CA GLU A 121 -14.83 27.27 0.26
C GLU A 121 -15.69 26.12 0.84
N ASP A 122 -15.67 24.94 0.22
CA ASP A 122 -16.40 23.76 0.67
C ASP A 122 -15.66 22.94 1.76
N MET A 123 -14.42 23.33 2.11
CA MET A 123 -13.52 22.54 2.97
C MET A 123 -13.23 23.17 4.35
N ASP A 124 -13.83 24.31 4.69
CA ASP A 124 -13.56 25.02 5.95
C ASP A 124 -13.80 24.16 7.21
N TRP A 125 -14.77 23.24 7.17
CA TRP A 125 -15.01 22.31 8.29
C TRP A 125 -13.91 21.22 8.43
N ALA A 126 -13.28 20.79 7.32
CA ALA A 126 -12.24 19.76 7.33
C ALA A 126 -10.96 20.25 8.04
N PHE A 127 -10.67 21.54 7.95
CA PHE A 127 -9.51 22.16 8.61
C PHE A 127 -9.66 22.32 10.13
N GLY A 128 -10.88 22.23 10.69
CA GLY A 128 -11.12 22.39 12.12
C GLY A 128 -10.44 21.33 13.00
N THR A 129 -10.05 20.20 12.41
CA THR A 129 -9.31 19.11 13.09
C THR A 129 -7.84 19.00 12.66
N MET A 130 -7.41 19.77 11.65
CA MET A 130 -6.06 19.68 11.09
C MET A 130 -5.06 20.54 11.84
N GLY A 131 -3.83 20.02 11.99
CA GLY A 131 -2.70 20.85 12.41
C GLY A 131 -2.31 21.86 11.33
N ILE A 132 -1.72 22.99 11.74
CA ILE A 132 -1.28 24.06 10.83
C ILE A 132 -0.36 23.54 9.72
N HIS A 133 0.52 22.59 10.02
CA HIS A 133 1.42 21.99 9.03
C HIS A 133 0.67 21.20 7.97
N ASP A 134 -0.37 20.45 8.36
CA ASP A 134 -1.13 19.64 7.42
C ASP A 134 -1.95 20.53 6.49
N LYS A 135 -2.56 21.61 7.04
CA LYS A 135 -3.26 22.62 6.23
C LYS A 135 -2.31 23.28 5.24
N ALA A 136 -1.10 23.65 5.68
CA ALA A 136 -0.10 24.23 4.81
C ALA A 136 0.41 23.25 3.74
N ARG A 137 0.57 21.96 4.06
CA ARG A 137 0.92 20.93 3.06
C ARG A 137 -0.16 20.79 2.00
N HIS A 138 -1.43 20.76 2.39
CA HIS A 138 -2.53 20.72 1.44
C HIS A 138 -2.51 21.93 0.49
N PHE A 139 -2.35 23.15 1.01
CA PHE A 139 -2.23 24.35 0.17
C PHE A 139 -0.99 24.33 -0.73
N ALA A 140 0.15 23.85 -0.22
CA ALA A 140 1.34 23.65 -1.03
C ALA A 140 1.12 22.58 -2.12
N THR A 141 0.32 21.55 -1.87
CA THR A 141 -0.08 20.56 -2.88
C THR A 141 -0.94 21.20 -3.97
N LEU A 142 -1.97 21.99 -3.62
CA LEU A 142 -2.77 22.73 -4.61
C LEU A 142 -1.92 23.70 -5.45
N TYR A 143 -0.95 24.38 -4.81
CA TYR A 143 0.02 25.24 -5.49
C TYR A 143 0.89 24.48 -6.51
N LEU A 144 1.33 23.26 -6.18
CA LEU A 144 2.01 22.41 -7.16
C LEU A 144 1.06 21.95 -8.27
N GLU A 145 -0.20 21.63 -7.95
CA GLU A 145 -1.22 21.27 -8.94
C GLU A 145 -1.51 22.40 -9.93
N ASP A 146 -1.58 23.65 -9.48
CA ASP A 146 -1.71 24.82 -10.38
C ASP A 146 -0.55 24.85 -11.40
N LEU A 147 0.70 24.73 -10.92
CA LEU A 147 1.87 24.63 -11.80
C LEU A 147 1.80 23.40 -12.72
N GLY A 148 1.27 22.28 -12.21
CA GLY A 148 1.05 21.07 -12.98
C GLY A 148 0.07 21.26 -14.14
N ASP A 149 -1.02 22.02 -13.92
CA ASP A 149 -1.99 22.36 -14.97
C ASP A 149 -1.33 23.18 -16.09
N LEU A 150 -0.47 24.15 -15.74
CA LEU A 150 0.30 24.93 -16.72
C LEU A 150 1.28 24.05 -17.50
N ILE A 151 2.01 23.16 -16.82
CA ILE A 151 2.94 22.23 -17.47
C ILE A 151 2.18 21.30 -18.43
N GLN A 152 1.03 20.78 -18.01
CA GLN A 152 0.21 19.91 -18.83
C GLN A 152 -0.30 20.63 -20.08
N GLU A 153 -0.77 21.88 -19.92
CA GLU A 153 -1.31 22.66 -21.03
C GLU A 153 -0.24 23.10 -22.02
N ALA A 154 0.92 23.55 -21.52
CA ALA A 154 1.85 24.35 -22.31
C ALA A 154 3.22 23.70 -22.57
N VAL A 155 3.54 22.60 -21.88
CA VAL A 155 4.82 21.89 -22.04
C VAL A 155 4.66 20.46 -22.52
N ASP A 156 3.82 19.69 -21.82
CA ASP A 156 3.68 18.27 -22.08
C ASP A 156 2.26 17.80 -21.73
N PRO A 157 1.40 17.54 -22.73
CA PRO A 157 0.01 17.12 -22.49
C PRO A 157 -0.11 15.78 -21.76
N HIS A 158 0.99 15.04 -21.62
CA HIS A 158 1.05 13.78 -20.90
C HIS A 158 1.45 13.93 -19.43
N PHE A 159 1.78 15.14 -18.96
CA PHE A 159 2.21 15.36 -17.58
C PHE A 159 1.13 14.99 -16.55
N GLY A 160 1.58 14.34 -15.48
CA GLY A 160 0.81 14.09 -14.27
C GLY A 160 1.74 13.60 -13.16
N PHE A 161 1.58 14.13 -11.94
CA PHE A 161 2.51 13.89 -10.82
C PHE A 161 2.81 12.41 -10.52
N SER A 162 1.82 11.54 -10.75
CA SER A 162 1.92 10.08 -10.55
C SER A 162 1.47 9.28 -11.78
N ARG A 163 1.24 9.94 -12.92
CA ARG A 163 0.60 9.36 -14.12
C ARG A 163 1.11 10.04 -15.40
N TYR A 164 2.31 9.70 -15.86
CA TYR A 164 2.89 10.29 -17.06
C TYR A 164 2.61 9.46 -18.31
N ALA A 165 1.90 10.03 -19.27
CA ALA A 165 1.52 9.33 -20.50
C ALA A 165 0.83 7.97 -20.27
N GLU A 166 0.13 7.80 -19.13
CA GLU A 166 -0.46 6.52 -18.71
C GLU A 166 -1.36 5.90 -19.80
N ARG A 167 -2.08 6.76 -20.53
CA ARG A 167 -2.94 6.37 -21.66
C ARG A 167 -2.17 5.61 -22.76
N LEU A 168 -0.89 5.94 -23.01
CA LEU A 168 -0.09 5.28 -24.05
C LEU A 168 0.30 3.84 -23.66
N GLY A 169 0.31 3.53 -22.35
CA GLY A 169 0.60 2.18 -21.86
C GLY A 169 -0.65 1.36 -21.54
N ARG A 170 -1.78 2.01 -21.22
CA ARG A 170 -3.00 1.33 -20.78
C ARG A 170 -3.77 0.73 -21.96
N SER A 171 -4.02 -0.59 -21.90
CA SER A 171 -4.80 -1.34 -22.91
C SER A 171 -4.27 -1.21 -24.35
N ALA A 172 -2.98 -0.88 -24.53
CA ALA A 172 -2.36 -0.66 -25.83
C ALA A 172 -1.97 -1.97 -26.53
N THR A 173 -2.85 -2.52 -27.37
CA THR A 173 -2.56 -3.76 -28.10
C THR A 173 -1.54 -3.59 -29.23
N SER A 174 -1.39 -2.35 -29.74
CA SER A 174 -0.34 -1.94 -30.68
C SER A 174 0.68 -1.00 -30.03
N PHE A 175 1.90 -1.01 -30.54
CA PHE A 175 2.98 -0.11 -30.11
C PHE A 175 3.06 1.17 -30.95
N ASP A 176 2.18 1.34 -31.94
CA ASP A 176 2.27 2.46 -32.90
C ASP A 176 2.14 3.84 -32.24
N GLU A 177 1.18 4.02 -31.32
CA GLU A 177 1.00 5.30 -30.59
C GLU A 177 2.22 5.61 -29.71
N MET A 178 2.77 4.60 -29.04
CA MET A 178 3.98 4.73 -28.23
C MET A 178 5.18 5.10 -29.10
N GLU A 179 5.36 4.44 -30.25
CA GLU A 179 6.44 4.75 -31.18
C GLU A 179 6.33 6.18 -31.73
N ALA A 180 5.14 6.60 -32.13
CA ALA A 180 4.90 7.98 -32.58
C ALA A 180 5.26 9.00 -31.49
N ALA A 181 4.88 8.75 -30.23
CA ALA A 181 5.21 9.62 -29.11
C ALA A 181 6.71 9.64 -28.77
N LEU A 182 7.42 8.51 -28.95
CA LEU A 182 8.87 8.41 -28.72
C LEU A 182 9.67 9.13 -29.81
N GLU A 183 9.16 9.16 -31.05
CA GLU A 183 9.74 9.86 -32.20
C GLU A 183 9.38 11.35 -32.29
N ALA A 184 8.38 11.81 -31.53
CA ALA A 184 8.07 13.23 -31.42
C ALA A 184 9.26 14.04 -30.83
N PRO A 185 9.37 15.34 -31.17
CA PRO A 185 10.38 16.23 -30.59
C PRO A 185 10.35 16.23 -29.06
N ASP A 186 11.52 16.37 -28.43
CA ASP A 186 11.62 16.33 -26.97
C ASP A 186 11.03 17.60 -26.34
N THR A 187 10.10 17.41 -25.41
CA THR A 187 9.54 18.46 -24.52
C THR A 187 10.58 18.90 -23.48
N LEU A 188 10.36 20.04 -22.82
CA LEU A 188 11.20 20.47 -21.69
C LEU A 188 11.31 19.38 -20.61
N LEU A 189 10.23 18.63 -20.39
CA LEU A 189 10.21 17.51 -19.45
C LEU A 189 11.12 16.35 -19.91
N SER A 190 11.04 15.93 -21.17
CA SER A 190 11.91 14.88 -21.73
C SER A 190 13.39 15.30 -21.76
N GLN A 191 13.67 16.59 -22.01
CA GLN A 191 15.02 17.16 -21.91
C GLN A 191 15.54 17.13 -20.47
N THR A 192 14.68 17.48 -19.50
CA THR A 192 15.01 17.41 -18.06
C THR A 192 15.31 15.97 -17.63
N LEU A 193 14.46 15.01 -18.04
CA LEU A 193 14.67 13.59 -17.79
C LEU A 193 16.02 13.09 -18.31
N THR A 194 16.33 13.37 -19.58
CA THR A 194 17.59 12.92 -20.17
C THR A 194 18.81 13.62 -19.56
N HIS A 195 18.69 14.89 -19.16
CA HIS A 195 19.73 15.61 -18.44
C HIS A 195 20.03 14.97 -17.08
N VAL A 196 19.00 14.66 -16.29
CA VAL A 196 19.17 13.98 -14.99
C VAL A 196 19.75 12.59 -15.18
N LEU A 197 19.26 11.82 -16.15
CA LEU A 197 19.79 10.50 -16.48
C LEU A 197 21.29 10.56 -16.79
N GLU A 198 21.71 11.50 -17.65
CA GLU A 198 23.11 11.72 -18.00
C GLU A 198 23.99 11.95 -16.77
N GLN A 199 23.54 12.75 -15.80
CA GLN A 199 24.27 12.95 -14.55
C GLN A 199 24.49 11.63 -13.77
N LYS A 200 23.48 10.73 -13.75
CA LYS A 200 23.62 9.42 -13.09
C LYS A 200 24.55 8.49 -13.86
N ILE A 201 24.49 8.47 -15.19
CA ILE A 201 25.39 7.68 -16.03
C ILE A 201 26.84 8.13 -15.83
N GLN A 202 27.11 9.43 -15.82
CA GLN A 202 28.45 9.97 -15.55
C GLN A 202 28.94 9.63 -14.15
N LYS A 203 28.07 9.70 -13.13
CA LYS A 203 28.42 9.39 -11.73
C LYS A 203 28.78 7.92 -11.52
N TYR A 204 27.97 7.00 -12.03
CA TYR A 204 28.09 5.57 -11.70
C TYR A 204 28.89 4.77 -12.74
N GLN A 205 28.94 5.24 -13.99
CA GLN A 205 29.56 4.56 -15.13
C GLN A 205 29.14 3.08 -15.23
N PRO A 206 27.83 2.78 -15.37
CA PRO A 206 27.34 1.42 -15.37
C PRO A 206 27.60 0.70 -16.70
N ASP A 207 27.75 -0.62 -16.64
CA ASP A 207 27.75 -1.49 -17.82
C ASP A 207 26.31 -1.92 -18.19
N ILE A 208 25.42 -1.95 -17.19
CA ILE A 208 24.02 -2.36 -17.31
C ILE A 208 23.12 -1.34 -16.64
N VAL A 209 22.06 -0.93 -17.32
CA VAL A 209 20.98 -0.13 -16.74
C VAL A 209 19.70 -0.96 -16.69
N CYS A 210 19.17 -1.18 -15.48
CA CYS A 210 17.94 -1.90 -15.23
C CYS A 210 16.80 -0.90 -14.93
N ILE A 211 15.80 -0.82 -15.80
CA ILE A 211 14.65 0.07 -15.71
C ILE A 211 13.47 -0.67 -15.10
N SER A 212 13.07 -0.31 -13.89
CA SER A 212 11.88 -0.87 -13.24
C SER A 212 10.64 -0.08 -13.64
N VAL A 213 9.75 -0.65 -14.45
CA VAL A 213 8.50 -0.05 -14.92
C VAL A 213 7.31 -0.68 -14.17
N PRO A 214 6.85 -0.10 -13.06
CA PRO A 214 5.79 -0.71 -12.26
C PRO A 214 4.39 -0.49 -12.82
N PHE A 215 4.14 0.65 -13.46
CA PHE A 215 2.81 1.04 -13.95
C PHE A 215 2.86 1.52 -15.41
N PRO A 216 1.71 1.55 -16.13
CA PRO A 216 1.65 2.08 -17.50
C PRO A 216 2.22 3.51 -17.62
N GLY A 217 1.98 4.36 -16.61
CA GLY A 217 2.49 5.73 -16.55
C GLY A 217 4.02 5.88 -16.43
N ASN A 218 4.75 4.78 -16.31
CA ASN A 218 6.21 4.79 -16.23
C ASN A 218 6.88 4.29 -17.52
N LEU A 219 6.10 3.73 -18.45
CA LEU A 219 6.58 3.04 -19.63
C LEU A 219 7.24 3.97 -20.63
N TYR A 220 6.58 5.10 -20.95
CA TYR A 220 7.11 6.10 -21.87
C TYR A 220 8.44 6.68 -21.36
N GLY A 221 8.50 7.06 -20.08
CA GLY A 221 9.72 7.54 -19.44
C GLY A 221 10.85 6.50 -19.48
N GLY A 222 10.54 5.24 -19.24
CA GLY A 222 11.48 4.13 -19.38
C GLY A 222 12.04 3.98 -20.81
N PHE A 223 11.18 4.04 -21.83
CA PHE A 223 11.62 3.98 -23.23
C PHE A 223 12.38 5.23 -23.68
N LYS A 224 12.03 6.44 -23.20
CA LYS A 224 12.83 7.66 -23.44
C LYS A 224 14.24 7.54 -22.87
N CYS A 225 14.37 7.00 -21.66
CA CYS A 225 15.69 6.68 -21.08
C CYS A 225 16.45 5.69 -21.98
N GLY A 226 15.77 4.61 -22.41
CA GLY A 226 16.33 3.62 -23.32
C GLY A 226 16.81 4.22 -24.64
N LYS A 227 15.99 5.06 -25.29
CA LYS A 227 16.30 5.79 -26.53
C LYS A 227 17.56 6.64 -26.37
N TYR A 228 17.66 7.39 -25.27
CA TYR A 228 18.82 8.22 -24.98
C TYR A 228 20.10 7.38 -24.81
N LEU A 229 20.03 6.31 -24.01
CA LEU A 229 21.16 5.41 -23.77
C LEU A 229 21.62 4.71 -25.04
N LYS A 230 20.70 4.22 -25.88
CA LYS A 230 21.06 3.61 -27.17
C LYS A 230 21.81 4.56 -28.10
N LYS A 231 21.46 5.85 -28.07
CA LYS A 231 22.07 6.87 -28.91
C LYS A 231 23.45 7.30 -28.39
N HIS A 232 23.60 7.48 -27.08
CA HIS A 232 24.78 8.09 -26.48
C HIS A 232 25.75 7.09 -25.83
N TYR A 233 25.26 5.92 -25.43
CA TYR A 233 25.99 4.87 -24.71
C TYR A 233 25.65 3.47 -25.27
N PRO A 234 25.96 3.18 -26.56
CA PRO A 234 25.54 1.95 -27.23
C PRO A 234 26.08 0.65 -26.61
N ASN A 235 27.10 0.74 -25.75
CA ASN A 235 27.68 -0.41 -25.07
C ASN A 235 26.93 -0.81 -23.78
N ILE A 236 26.16 0.11 -23.19
CA ILE A 236 25.37 -0.17 -21.98
C ILE A 236 24.22 -1.11 -22.36
N GLN A 237 24.12 -2.23 -21.65
CA GLN A 237 22.99 -3.15 -21.78
C GLN A 237 21.78 -2.59 -21.02
N ILE A 238 20.62 -2.55 -21.68
CA ILE A 238 19.41 -1.95 -21.12
C ILE A 238 18.37 -3.04 -20.85
N VAL A 239 18.03 -3.23 -19.59
CA VAL A 239 17.11 -4.28 -19.13
C VAL A 239 15.85 -3.63 -18.57
N MET A 240 14.67 -4.09 -18.96
CA MET A 240 13.40 -3.65 -18.39
C MET A 240 12.79 -4.74 -17.51
N GLY A 241 12.20 -4.36 -16.39
CA GLY A 241 11.40 -5.25 -15.52
C GLY A 241 10.30 -4.46 -14.81
N GLY A 242 9.63 -5.08 -13.84
CA GLY A 242 8.61 -4.42 -13.01
C GLY A 242 7.19 -4.97 -13.23
N GLY A 243 6.21 -4.32 -12.60
CA GLY A 243 4.79 -4.69 -12.66
C GLY A 243 4.26 -4.71 -14.09
N PHE A 244 4.52 -3.66 -14.87
CA PHE A 244 3.96 -3.54 -16.22
C PHE A 244 4.44 -4.65 -17.18
N PRO A 245 5.74 -5.00 -17.26
CA PRO A 245 6.15 -6.18 -18.01
C PRO A 245 5.46 -7.48 -17.55
N ASN A 246 5.23 -7.61 -16.25
CA ASN A 246 4.62 -8.78 -15.62
C ASN A 246 3.12 -8.93 -15.88
N THR A 247 2.39 -7.86 -16.13
CA THR A 247 0.95 -7.92 -16.38
C THR A 247 0.66 -7.74 -17.87
N GLU A 248 1.26 -6.76 -18.53
CA GLU A 248 0.90 -6.39 -19.90
C GLU A 248 1.72 -7.11 -20.97
N LEU A 249 3.01 -7.41 -20.73
CA LEU A 249 3.94 -7.84 -21.78
C LEU A 249 4.22 -9.35 -21.84
N ARG A 250 3.48 -10.18 -21.10
CA ARG A 250 3.70 -11.65 -21.05
C ARG A 250 3.45 -12.39 -22.37
N THR A 251 2.80 -11.74 -23.34
CA THR A 251 2.59 -12.30 -24.68
C THR A 251 3.20 -11.42 -25.76
N LEU A 252 4.23 -10.63 -25.41
CA LEU A 252 4.90 -9.69 -26.29
C LEU A 252 5.40 -10.36 -27.57
N LYS A 253 5.06 -9.77 -28.72
CA LYS A 253 5.50 -10.14 -30.07
C LYS A 253 5.97 -8.93 -30.89
N GLU A 254 6.10 -7.76 -30.26
CA GLU A 254 6.47 -6.51 -30.92
C GLU A 254 7.99 -6.30 -30.87
N PRO A 255 8.72 -6.49 -31.99
CA PRO A 255 10.18 -6.34 -32.01
C PRO A 255 10.65 -4.88 -31.86
N ARG A 256 9.81 -3.87 -32.18
CA ARG A 256 10.19 -2.45 -32.10
C ARG A 256 10.47 -1.97 -30.67
N VAL A 257 9.91 -2.65 -29.66
CA VAL A 257 10.24 -2.41 -28.25
C VAL A 257 11.76 -2.49 -28.02
N PHE A 258 12.44 -3.43 -28.69
CA PHE A 258 13.89 -3.64 -28.59
C PHE A 258 14.73 -2.64 -29.41
N ASN A 259 14.10 -1.60 -29.97
CA ASN A 259 14.84 -0.42 -30.45
C ASN A 259 15.27 0.48 -29.28
N TYR A 260 14.63 0.33 -28.11
CA TYR A 260 14.85 1.17 -26.93
C TYR A 260 15.51 0.42 -25.78
N ILE A 261 15.36 -0.91 -25.72
CA ILE A 261 15.92 -1.78 -24.68
C ILE A 261 16.51 -3.06 -25.29
N ASP A 262 17.30 -3.81 -24.51
CA ASP A 262 17.91 -5.07 -24.95
C ASP A 262 17.16 -6.31 -24.45
N PHE A 263 16.72 -6.27 -23.19
CA PHE A 263 16.10 -7.41 -22.52
C PHE A 263 14.88 -6.99 -21.70
N ILE A 264 13.93 -7.90 -21.52
CA ILE A 264 12.85 -7.77 -20.54
C ILE A 264 12.88 -8.97 -19.60
N CYS A 265 12.96 -8.73 -18.29
CA CYS A 265 12.87 -9.76 -17.26
C CYS A 265 11.44 -9.80 -16.68
N LEU A 266 10.91 -11.01 -16.48
CA LEU A 266 9.60 -11.24 -15.86
C LEU A 266 9.70 -11.86 -14.46
N ASP A 267 8.63 -11.72 -13.70
CA ASP A 267 8.40 -12.10 -12.30
C ASP A 267 9.29 -11.31 -11.34
N ASP A 268 9.74 -11.91 -10.23
CA ASP A 268 10.36 -11.21 -9.08
C ASP A 268 11.66 -10.47 -9.42
N GLY A 269 12.30 -10.86 -10.53
CA GLY A 269 13.50 -10.22 -11.04
C GLY A 269 14.79 -10.83 -10.50
N GLU A 270 14.85 -11.40 -9.29
CA GLU A 270 16.09 -11.97 -8.72
C GLU A 270 16.67 -13.09 -9.61
N ALA A 271 15.92 -14.17 -9.85
CA ALA A 271 16.40 -15.28 -10.68
C ALA A 271 16.56 -14.92 -12.17
N PRO A 272 15.60 -14.21 -12.82
CA PRO A 272 15.75 -13.74 -14.19
C PRO A 272 16.99 -12.85 -14.39
N LEU A 273 17.16 -11.84 -13.54
CA LEU A 273 18.27 -10.91 -13.63
C LEU A 273 19.60 -11.63 -13.37
N LEU A 274 19.68 -12.49 -12.35
CA LEU A 274 20.88 -13.28 -12.10
C LEU A 274 21.29 -14.10 -13.33
N SER A 275 20.33 -14.83 -13.94
CA SER A 275 20.62 -15.60 -15.15
C SER A 275 21.08 -14.71 -16.31
N LEU A 276 20.52 -13.51 -16.44
CA LEU A 276 20.92 -12.54 -17.47
C LEU A 276 22.31 -11.98 -17.20
N LEU A 277 22.64 -11.65 -15.95
CA LEU A 277 23.96 -11.15 -15.56
C LEU A 277 25.05 -12.21 -15.85
N GLU A 278 24.79 -13.48 -15.53
CA GLU A 278 25.71 -14.57 -15.86
C GLU A 278 25.91 -14.74 -17.38
N TYR A 279 24.85 -14.57 -18.18
CA TYR A 279 24.97 -14.58 -19.64
C TYR A 279 25.82 -13.42 -20.15
N LEU A 280 25.60 -12.20 -19.63
CA LEU A 280 26.37 -11.02 -20.00
C LEU A 280 27.83 -11.09 -19.53
N ASP A 281 28.10 -11.80 -18.45
CA ASP A 281 29.46 -12.14 -17.98
C ASP A 281 30.11 -13.27 -18.81
N GLY A 282 29.37 -13.94 -19.71
CA GLY A 282 29.84 -15.07 -20.53
C GLY A 282 29.89 -16.42 -19.78
N GLU A 283 29.24 -16.50 -18.63
CA GLU A 283 29.19 -17.68 -17.75
C GLU A 283 27.99 -18.59 -18.05
N ARG A 284 27.04 -18.11 -18.87
CA ARG A 284 25.80 -18.81 -19.21
C ARG A 284 25.45 -18.62 -20.69
N GLU A 285 24.83 -19.64 -21.30
CA GLU A 285 24.29 -19.57 -22.66
C GLU A 285 22.91 -18.88 -22.69
N ILE A 286 22.61 -18.14 -23.76
CA ILE A 286 21.31 -17.42 -23.89
C ILE A 286 20.10 -18.34 -23.78
N THR A 287 20.23 -19.59 -24.26
CA THR A 287 19.16 -20.60 -24.20
C THR A 287 18.85 -21.08 -22.78
N GLN A 288 19.73 -20.80 -21.83
CA GLN A 288 19.60 -21.16 -20.41
C GLN A 288 19.18 -19.98 -19.55
N LEU A 289 18.75 -18.86 -20.13
CA LEU A 289 18.14 -17.76 -19.38
C LEU A 289 16.80 -18.17 -18.77
N LYS A 290 16.39 -17.42 -17.73
CA LYS A 290 15.14 -17.65 -17.01
C LYS A 290 14.18 -16.48 -17.20
N ARG A 291 13.11 -16.72 -17.96
CA ARG A 291 12.02 -15.76 -18.19
C ARG A 291 12.48 -14.39 -18.69
N VAL A 292 13.32 -14.40 -19.72
CA VAL A 292 13.87 -13.19 -20.35
C VAL A 292 13.40 -13.10 -21.80
N TYR A 293 12.87 -11.95 -22.21
CA TYR A 293 12.68 -11.64 -23.62
C TYR A 293 13.89 -10.94 -24.22
N SER A 294 14.20 -11.25 -25.48
CA SER A 294 15.12 -10.47 -26.32
C SER A 294 14.69 -10.48 -27.78
N ARG A 295 15.35 -9.66 -28.60
CA ARG A 295 15.17 -9.69 -30.06
C ARG A 295 16.26 -10.52 -30.74
N VAL A 296 15.85 -11.50 -31.54
CA VAL A 296 16.74 -12.34 -32.36
C VAL A 296 16.19 -12.37 -33.78
N ASN A 297 17.01 -12.04 -34.79
CA ASN A 297 16.60 -12.03 -36.21
C ASN A 297 15.30 -11.24 -36.49
N ASN A 298 15.13 -10.10 -35.81
CA ASN A 298 13.94 -9.24 -35.87
C ASN A 298 12.63 -9.86 -35.32
N GLU A 299 12.75 -10.94 -34.56
CA GLU A 299 11.65 -11.59 -33.85
C GLU A 299 11.86 -11.51 -32.33
N VAL A 300 10.76 -11.45 -31.57
CA VAL A 300 10.79 -11.49 -30.11
C VAL A 300 10.88 -12.94 -29.67
N ILE A 301 11.92 -13.28 -28.91
CA ILE A 301 12.15 -14.62 -28.37
C ILE A 301 12.04 -14.59 -26.84
N TYR A 302 11.30 -15.55 -26.30
CA TYR A 302 11.21 -15.79 -24.87
C TYR A 302 12.17 -16.91 -24.45
N HIS A 303 13.19 -16.57 -23.67
CA HIS A 303 14.18 -17.52 -23.16
C HIS A 303 13.77 -17.97 -21.76
N ASN A 304 13.55 -19.28 -21.59
CA ASN A 304 13.18 -19.88 -20.31
C ASN A 304 13.67 -21.34 -20.20
N GLY A 305 14.95 -21.56 -20.49
CA GLY A 305 15.58 -22.90 -20.45
C GLY A 305 16.28 -23.23 -19.13
N ALA A 306 16.42 -22.26 -18.23
CA ALA A 306 16.91 -22.47 -16.87
C ALA A 306 16.10 -23.55 -16.11
N LYS A 307 16.76 -24.40 -15.33
CA LYS A 307 16.12 -25.52 -14.59
C LYS A 307 16.09 -25.31 -13.08
N GLU A 308 16.91 -24.40 -12.59
CA GLU A 308 16.96 -24.00 -11.20
C GLU A 308 15.64 -23.37 -10.74
N LYS A 309 15.36 -23.49 -9.44
CA LYS A 309 14.19 -22.87 -8.82
C LYS A 309 14.36 -21.35 -8.71
N ASP A 310 13.27 -20.66 -8.45
CA ASP A 310 13.33 -19.25 -8.10
C ASP A 310 14.00 -19.04 -6.74
N VAL A 311 14.52 -17.82 -6.54
CA VAL A 311 15.18 -17.44 -5.30
C VAL A 311 14.12 -17.40 -4.19
N PRO A 312 14.24 -18.25 -3.15
CA PRO A 312 13.29 -18.20 -2.03
C PRO A 312 13.34 -16.85 -1.33
N GLN A 313 12.20 -16.33 -0.85
CA GLN A 313 12.15 -14.99 -0.25
C GLN A 313 13.13 -14.80 0.94
N ARG A 314 13.39 -15.85 1.70
CA ARG A 314 14.37 -15.82 2.80
C ARG A 314 15.80 -15.49 2.33
N ASP A 315 16.12 -15.79 1.07
CA ASP A 315 17.44 -15.70 0.47
C ASP A 315 17.61 -14.42 -0.38
N THR A 316 16.59 -13.55 -0.45
CA THR A 316 16.62 -12.30 -1.25
C THR A 316 17.39 -11.14 -0.60
N GLY A 317 17.89 -11.31 0.63
CA GLY A 317 18.59 -10.25 1.37
C GLY A 317 17.67 -9.15 1.90
N THR A 318 18.28 -8.10 2.46
CA THR A 318 17.57 -6.94 3.01
C THR A 318 17.46 -5.84 1.94
N PRO A 319 16.27 -5.22 1.73
CA PRO A 319 16.15 -4.05 0.86
C PRO A 319 17.15 -2.95 1.22
N ASP A 320 17.91 -2.49 0.23
CA ASP A 320 18.96 -1.49 0.40
C ASP A 320 18.52 -0.15 -0.19
N TYR A 321 18.45 0.90 0.63
CA TYR A 321 18.05 2.27 0.28
C TYR A 321 19.22 3.27 0.14
N SER A 322 20.48 2.84 0.21
CA SER A 322 21.64 3.73 0.46
C SER A 322 21.93 4.79 -0.61
N ASP A 323 21.64 4.51 -1.90
CA ASP A 323 21.89 5.48 -2.98
C ASP A 323 20.72 6.44 -3.24
N LEU A 324 19.58 6.21 -2.59
CA LEU A 324 18.37 7.00 -2.81
C LEU A 324 18.39 8.25 -1.92
N PRO A 325 17.97 9.42 -2.44
CA PRO A 325 17.99 10.66 -1.68
C PRO A 325 16.77 10.73 -0.74
N LEU A 326 16.77 9.94 0.34
CA LEU A 326 15.59 9.74 1.19
C LEU A 326 15.03 11.03 1.83
N HIS A 327 15.83 12.09 1.93
CA HIS A 327 15.43 13.41 2.45
C HIS A 327 14.83 14.35 1.39
N ASP A 328 14.85 13.93 0.12
CA ASP A 328 14.39 14.75 -1.00
C ASP A 328 12.96 14.46 -1.44
N TYR A 329 12.35 13.38 -0.94
CA TYR A 329 10.95 13.04 -1.20
C TYR A 329 9.99 14.05 -0.55
N LEU A 330 8.88 14.34 -1.25
CA LEU A 330 7.92 15.39 -0.91
C LEU A 330 6.73 14.81 -0.13
N SER A 331 6.38 15.45 0.99
CA SER A 331 5.18 15.12 1.77
C SER A 331 3.98 15.94 1.25
N VAL A 332 3.09 15.32 0.49
CA VAL A 332 1.93 15.97 -0.15
C VAL A 332 0.60 15.48 0.44
N ILE A 333 -0.41 16.36 0.48
CA ILE A 333 -1.74 16.02 1.01
C ILE A 333 -2.80 16.41 -0.03
N GLU A 334 -3.20 15.42 -0.83
CA GLU A 334 -4.33 15.54 -1.76
C GLU A 334 -5.66 15.47 -1.03
N ILE A 335 -5.80 14.54 -0.08
CA ILE A 335 -7.04 14.29 0.68
C ILE A 335 -6.75 14.40 2.18
N VAL A 336 -7.59 15.16 2.88
CA VAL A 336 -7.45 15.51 4.31
C VAL A 336 -7.69 14.32 5.28
N ASN A 337 -8.14 13.16 4.78
CA ASN A 337 -8.41 11.99 5.60
C ASN A 337 -7.12 11.40 6.23
N PRO A 338 -7.03 11.23 7.58
CA PRO A 338 -5.84 10.72 8.24
C PRO A 338 -5.36 9.35 7.77
N MET A 339 -6.27 8.50 7.28
CA MET A 339 -5.93 7.21 6.69
C MET A 339 -5.29 7.39 5.31
N HIS A 340 -5.82 8.28 4.47
CA HIS A 340 -5.27 8.57 3.14
C HIS A 340 -3.83 9.12 3.21
N ARG A 341 -3.50 9.86 4.28
CA ARG A 341 -2.14 10.35 4.54
C ARG A 341 -1.08 9.25 4.53
N LEU A 342 -1.42 8.02 4.90
CA LEU A 342 -0.45 6.91 4.93
C LEU A 342 0.14 6.62 3.54
N TRP A 343 -0.55 6.99 2.46
CA TRP A 343 -0.08 6.81 1.10
C TRP A 343 0.66 8.03 0.53
N SER A 344 0.38 9.26 0.99
CA SER A 344 0.88 10.50 0.37
C SER A 344 1.76 11.37 1.28
N ASP A 345 1.62 11.27 2.60
CA ASP A 345 2.30 12.11 3.59
C ASP A 345 3.39 11.30 4.32
N GLY A 346 4.63 11.77 4.21
CA GLY A 346 5.81 11.09 4.75
C GLY A 346 6.24 9.85 3.96
N ARG A 347 7.39 9.30 4.40
CA ARG A 347 8.05 8.13 3.80
C ARG A 347 7.87 6.91 4.69
N TRP A 348 7.56 5.76 4.08
CA TRP A 348 7.45 4.47 4.76
C TRP A 348 8.47 3.50 4.20
N ASN A 349 9.27 2.87 5.06
CA ASN A 349 10.10 1.74 4.65
C ASN A 349 9.21 0.60 4.16
N LYS A 350 9.49 0.05 2.98
CA LYS A 350 8.67 -1.01 2.38
C LYS A 350 9.31 -2.36 2.66
N LEU A 351 8.60 -3.24 3.34
CA LEU A 351 9.06 -4.60 3.63
C LEU A 351 7.93 -5.60 3.36
N THR A 352 8.20 -6.72 2.71
CA THR A 352 7.21 -7.78 2.49
C THR A 352 7.35 -8.81 3.60
N LEU A 353 6.25 -9.28 4.20
CA LEU A 353 6.28 -10.32 5.24
C LEU A 353 6.32 -11.72 4.61
N ALA A 354 5.56 -11.91 3.53
CA ALA A 354 5.44 -13.12 2.76
C ALA A 354 5.32 -12.79 1.26
N HIS A 355 6.06 -13.51 0.43
CA HIS A 355 5.87 -13.50 -1.01
C HIS A 355 4.56 -14.24 -1.33
N GLY A 356 3.80 -13.79 -2.32
CA GLY A 356 2.53 -14.42 -2.69
C GLY A 356 1.36 -14.13 -1.75
N CYS A 357 0.18 -14.65 -2.11
CA CYS A 357 -1.02 -14.57 -1.29
C CYS A 357 -1.38 -15.96 -0.75
N TYR A 358 -1.46 -16.13 0.58
CA TYR A 358 -1.87 -17.39 1.20
C TYR A 358 -3.30 -17.81 0.86
N TRP A 359 -4.15 -16.86 0.43
CA TRP A 359 -5.51 -17.17 -0.02
C TRP A 359 -5.54 -17.68 -1.47
N GLY A 360 -4.89 -16.95 -2.39
CA GLY A 360 -4.62 -17.40 -3.78
C GLY A 360 -5.82 -17.87 -4.60
N LYS A 361 -7.05 -17.48 -4.25
CA LYS A 361 -8.29 -18.04 -4.81
C LYS A 361 -9.26 -17.01 -5.39
N CYS A 362 -9.01 -15.71 -5.17
CA CYS A 362 -9.89 -14.66 -5.66
C CYS A 362 -10.01 -14.72 -7.19
N SER A 363 -11.23 -14.68 -7.72
CA SER A 363 -11.46 -14.84 -9.16
C SER A 363 -11.08 -13.61 -10.00
N PHE A 364 -10.89 -12.45 -9.35
CA PHE A 364 -10.50 -11.19 -9.99
C PHE A 364 -9.01 -10.87 -9.83
N CYS A 365 -8.28 -11.59 -8.98
CA CYS A 365 -6.83 -11.39 -8.81
C CYS A 365 -6.06 -12.22 -9.85
N ASP A 366 -4.85 -11.79 -10.17
CA ASP A 366 -3.93 -12.49 -11.09
C ASP A 366 -3.32 -13.75 -10.46
N ILE A 367 -4.14 -14.66 -9.94
CA ILE A 367 -3.67 -15.85 -9.20
C ILE A 367 -2.82 -16.81 -10.05
N SER A 368 -2.79 -16.62 -11.37
CA SER A 368 -1.94 -17.37 -12.28
C SER A 368 -0.50 -16.86 -12.34
N LEU A 369 -0.26 -15.61 -11.92
CA LEU A 369 1.05 -14.97 -11.92
C LEU A 369 1.84 -15.25 -10.64
N ASP A 370 3.17 -15.24 -10.75
CA ASP A 370 4.04 -15.76 -9.70
C ASP A 370 3.95 -14.97 -8.39
N TYR A 371 3.84 -13.63 -8.49
CA TYR A 371 3.74 -12.72 -7.35
C TYR A 371 2.50 -12.95 -6.47
N ILE A 372 1.46 -13.63 -6.98
CA ILE A 372 0.31 -14.09 -6.19
C ILE A 372 0.43 -15.59 -5.87
N ARG A 373 0.78 -16.40 -6.88
CA ARG A 373 0.69 -17.86 -6.84
C ARG A 373 1.69 -18.50 -5.87
N ARG A 374 2.92 -17.98 -5.81
CA ARG A 374 4.00 -18.59 -5.03
C ARG A 374 4.02 -18.03 -3.62
N TYR A 375 3.33 -18.69 -2.69
CA TYR A 375 3.31 -18.26 -1.30
C TYR A 375 4.51 -18.75 -0.49
N GLU A 376 5.29 -17.82 0.06
CA GLU A 376 6.46 -18.10 0.90
C GLU A 376 6.51 -17.12 2.08
N PRO A 377 6.17 -17.52 3.31
CA PRO A 377 6.28 -16.65 4.47
C PRO A 377 7.71 -16.60 5.02
N MET A 378 8.14 -15.44 5.51
CA MET A 378 9.37 -15.31 6.30
C MET A 378 9.15 -15.61 7.79
N THR A 379 10.24 -15.77 8.53
CA THR A 379 10.19 -15.89 9.99
C THR A 379 10.20 -14.51 10.64
N ALA A 380 9.54 -14.38 11.79
CA ALA A 380 9.51 -13.14 12.57
C ALA A 380 10.93 -12.66 12.95
N ALA A 381 11.83 -13.58 13.30
CA ALA A 381 13.21 -13.25 13.65
C ALA A 381 13.94 -12.59 12.47
N LEU A 382 13.90 -13.21 11.28
CA LEU A 382 14.52 -12.64 10.07
C LEU A 382 13.89 -11.30 9.69
N LEU A 383 12.57 -11.17 9.82
CA LEU A 383 11.88 -9.90 9.58
C LEU A 383 12.37 -8.79 10.51
N CYS A 384 12.53 -9.08 11.80
CA CYS A 384 13.07 -8.12 12.74
C CYS A 384 14.55 -7.79 12.48
N ASP A 385 15.36 -8.76 12.05
CA ASP A 385 16.75 -8.50 11.61
C ASP A 385 16.76 -7.49 10.44
N ARG A 386 15.91 -7.70 9.43
CA ARG A 386 15.75 -6.79 8.28
C ARG A 386 15.21 -5.41 8.71
N ILE A 387 14.26 -5.36 9.66
CA ILE A 387 13.73 -4.10 10.21
C ILE A 387 14.85 -3.29 10.88
N GLU A 388 15.69 -3.91 11.69
CA GLU A 388 16.80 -3.23 12.38
C GLU A 388 17.85 -2.69 11.39
N GLU A 389 18.18 -3.46 10.37
CA GLU A 389 19.08 -3.03 9.29
C GLU A 389 18.52 -1.83 8.52
N ILE A 390 17.23 -1.89 8.12
CA ILE A 390 16.56 -0.78 7.41
C ILE A 390 16.44 0.46 8.31
N ILE A 391 16.15 0.31 9.60
CA ILE A 391 16.13 1.44 10.55
C ILE A 391 17.52 2.08 10.62
N THR A 392 18.57 1.27 10.71
CA THR A 392 19.96 1.74 10.77
C THR A 392 20.33 2.50 9.50
N GLN A 393 19.93 1.98 8.34
CA GLN A 393 20.18 2.61 7.06
C GLN A 393 19.42 3.93 6.88
N THR A 394 18.13 3.94 7.21
CA THR A 394 17.22 5.00 6.82
C THR A 394 16.94 6.02 7.91
N GLN A 395 17.34 5.72 9.15
CA GLN A 395 17.08 6.50 10.36
C GLN A 395 15.57 6.73 10.62
N GLN A 396 14.71 5.88 10.05
CA GLN A 396 13.26 5.94 10.21
C GLN A 396 12.71 4.59 10.63
N ASN A 397 11.70 4.61 11.48
CA ASN A 397 11.07 3.43 12.08
C ASN A 397 9.63 3.18 11.60
N GLY A 398 9.19 3.90 10.57
CA GLY A 398 7.91 3.70 9.92
C GLY A 398 8.00 2.62 8.84
N PHE A 399 7.12 1.62 8.88
CA PHE A 399 7.03 0.54 7.89
C PHE A 399 5.65 0.43 7.25
N HIS A 400 5.61 0.25 5.94
CA HIS A 400 4.43 -0.25 5.23
C HIS A 400 4.76 -1.66 4.77
N PHE A 401 4.03 -2.65 5.31
CA PHE A 401 4.17 -4.02 4.87
C PHE A 401 3.34 -4.25 3.61
N VAL A 402 4.02 -4.51 2.49
CA VAL A 402 3.47 -4.48 1.11
C VAL A 402 2.94 -5.82 0.62
N ASP A 403 2.58 -6.71 1.53
CA ASP A 403 2.03 -8.03 1.22
C ASP A 403 0.70 -7.94 0.46
N GLU A 404 0.48 -8.91 -0.43
CA GLU A 404 -0.80 -9.11 -1.14
C GLU A 404 -1.95 -9.37 -0.16
N ALA A 405 -1.65 -10.12 0.91
CA ALA A 405 -2.49 -10.23 2.10
C ALA A 405 -1.61 -10.68 3.27
N ALA A 406 -1.39 -9.81 4.24
CA ALA A 406 -0.56 -10.12 5.40
C ALA A 406 -1.20 -11.24 6.25
N PRO A 407 -0.50 -12.36 6.50
CA PRO A 407 -1.07 -13.51 7.21
C PRO A 407 -1.23 -13.23 8.72
N PRO A 408 -2.41 -13.48 9.35
CA PRO A 408 -2.63 -13.21 10.77
C PRO A 408 -1.63 -13.89 11.72
N ALA A 409 -1.26 -15.14 11.42
CA ALA A 409 -0.31 -15.90 12.23
C ALA A 409 1.10 -15.30 12.17
N LEU A 410 1.54 -14.86 10.99
CA LEU A 410 2.84 -14.22 10.82
C LEU A 410 2.86 -12.83 11.49
N LEU A 411 1.77 -12.06 11.37
CA LEU A 411 1.62 -10.79 12.07
C LEU A 411 1.66 -10.93 13.59
N ARG A 412 1.05 -11.99 14.15
CA ARG A 412 1.16 -12.33 15.57
C ARG A 412 2.62 -12.56 15.97
N ASP A 413 3.31 -13.42 15.23
CA ASP A 413 4.69 -13.80 15.56
C ASP A 413 5.64 -12.60 15.42
N LEU A 414 5.46 -11.78 14.38
CA LEU A 414 6.18 -10.52 14.20
C LEU A 414 5.91 -9.53 15.34
N ALA A 415 4.65 -9.37 15.76
CA ALA A 415 4.30 -8.46 16.83
C ALA A 415 4.93 -8.87 18.18
N LEU A 416 4.93 -10.16 18.49
CA LEU A 416 5.62 -10.69 19.67
C LEU A 416 7.14 -10.45 19.58
N GLU A 417 7.75 -10.69 18.43
CA GLU A 417 9.19 -10.48 18.23
C GLU A 417 9.60 -9.00 18.35
N ILE A 418 8.80 -8.08 17.79
CA ILE A 418 8.99 -6.63 17.94
C ILE A 418 8.98 -6.23 19.42
N ILE A 419 7.99 -6.70 20.19
CA ILE A 419 7.85 -6.41 21.62
C ILE A 419 9.03 -7.02 22.41
N ARG A 420 9.39 -8.26 22.11
CA ARG A 420 10.51 -8.98 22.74
C ARG A 420 11.83 -8.26 22.57
N ARG A 421 12.12 -7.80 21.35
CA ARG A 421 13.33 -7.03 21.02
C ARG A 421 13.26 -5.57 21.47
N LYS A 422 12.09 -5.11 21.95
CA LYS A 422 11.81 -3.71 22.31
C LYS A 422 12.07 -2.75 21.14
N LEU A 423 11.78 -3.20 19.93
CA LEU A 423 11.88 -2.35 18.74
C LEU A 423 10.79 -1.29 18.79
N THR A 424 11.15 -0.05 18.49
CA THR A 424 10.18 1.05 18.37
C THR A 424 9.81 1.18 16.91
N VAL A 425 8.74 0.52 16.48
CA VAL A 425 8.26 0.48 15.09
C VAL A 425 6.86 1.10 15.03
N VAL A 426 6.56 1.79 13.93
CA VAL A 426 5.19 2.22 13.58
C VAL A 426 4.86 1.61 12.23
N TRP A 427 3.74 0.90 12.10
CA TRP A 427 3.48 0.19 10.86
C TRP A 427 2.00 0.07 10.46
N TRP A 428 1.79 -0.18 9.17
CA TRP A 428 0.50 -0.50 8.57
C TRP A 428 0.68 -1.49 7.40
N THR A 429 -0.39 -2.18 7.02
CA THR A 429 -0.33 -3.25 5.99
C THR A 429 -1.68 -3.53 5.34
N ASN A 430 -1.65 -4.32 4.25
CA ASN A 430 -2.82 -4.84 3.57
C ASN A 430 -3.18 -6.23 4.11
N ILE A 431 -4.46 -6.44 4.43
CA ILE A 431 -5.00 -7.68 4.95
C ILE A 431 -6.21 -8.17 4.14
N ARG A 432 -6.57 -9.43 4.37
CA ARG A 432 -7.90 -9.95 4.10
C ARG A 432 -8.69 -9.98 5.40
N PHE A 433 -9.92 -9.46 5.41
CA PHE A 433 -10.81 -9.43 6.59
C PHE A 433 -11.30 -10.83 7.03
N GLU A 434 -10.39 -11.64 7.57
CA GLU A 434 -10.64 -13.01 7.98
C GLU A 434 -10.87 -13.19 9.48
N LYS A 435 -11.55 -14.27 9.85
CA LYS A 435 -11.94 -14.57 11.24
C LYS A 435 -10.78 -14.70 12.24
N ASN A 436 -9.55 -14.92 11.76
CA ASN A 436 -8.38 -15.07 12.62
C ASN A 436 -7.90 -13.74 13.20
N PHE A 437 -8.34 -12.60 12.65
CA PHE A 437 -8.18 -11.28 13.28
C PHE A 437 -9.18 -11.11 14.42
N THR A 438 -8.84 -11.69 15.57
CA THR A 438 -9.60 -11.54 16.82
C THR A 438 -9.26 -10.21 17.48
N HIS A 439 -10.11 -9.75 18.40
CA HIS A 439 -9.85 -8.57 19.21
C HIS A 439 -8.49 -8.64 19.94
N ASP A 440 -8.13 -9.80 20.52
CA ASP A 440 -6.85 -9.99 21.20
C ASP A 440 -5.65 -9.88 20.25
N LEU A 441 -5.78 -10.43 19.03
CA LEU A 441 -4.75 -10.24 18.02
C LEU A 441 -4.62 -8.76 17.67
N CYS A 442 -5.72 -8.04 17.44
CA CYS A 442 -5.70 -6.61 17.15
C CYS A 442 -5.04 -5.80 18.28
N LEU A 443 -5.29 -6.13 19.56
CA LEU A 443 -4.61 -5.50 20.70
C LEU A 443 -3.09 -5.77 20.70
N LEU A 444 -2.66 -6.99 20.38
CA LEU A 444 -1.25 -7.33 20.21
C LEU A 444 -0.61 -6.52 19.07
N LEU A 445 -1.28 -6.45 17.90
CA LEU A 445 -0.79 -5.67 16.76
C LEU A 445 -0.67 -4.19 17.12
N LYS A 446 -1.63 -3.64 17.88
CA LYS A 446 -1.55 -2.27 18.38
C LYS A 446 -0.32 -2.09 19.28
N ALA A 447 -0.08 -3.02 20.19
CA ALA A 447 1.04 -2.97 21.12
C ALA A 447 2.41 -3.02 20.42
N SER A 448 2.50 -3.71 19.27
CA SER A 448 3.72 -3.75 18.45
C SER A 448 3.87 -2.58 17.47
N GLY A 449 2.93 -1.63 17.45
CA GLY A 449 3.03 -0.41 16.65
C GLY A 449 2.12 -0.32 15.42
N CYS A 450 1.16 -1.24 15.25
CA CYS A 450 0.17 -1.14 14.19
C CYS A 450 -0.70 0.10 14.39
N ILE A 451 -0.76 0.98 13.38
CA ILE A 451 -1.60 2.17 13.40
C ILE A 451 -2.79 2.06 12.46
N ALA A 452 -2.68 1.24 11.42
CA ALA A 452 -3.73 1.07 10.45
C ALA A 452 -3.62 -0.24 9.66
N ILE A 453 -4.74 -0.65 9.10
CA ILE A 453 -4.83 -1.71 8.09
C ILE A 453 -5.66 -1.22 6.90
N SER A 454 -5.34 -1.75 5.73
CA SER A 454 -6.18 -1.70 4.53
C SER A 454 -6.65 -3.11 4.20
N GLY A 455 -7.86 -3.27 3.70
CA GLY A 455 -8.35 -4.59 3.33
C GLY A 455 -9.46 -4.55 2.30
N GLY A 456 -9.52 -5.59 1.49
CA GLY A 456 -10.59 -5.77 0.51
C GLY A 456 -11.88 -6.27 1.13
N LEU A 457 -12.88 -5.38 1.26
CA LEU A 457 -14.29 -5.79 1.36
C LEU A 457 -14.82 -6.17 -0.04
N GLU A 458 -14.29 -5.55 -1.09
CA GLU A 458 -14.73 -5.70 -2.48
C GLU A 458 -16.20 -5.32 -2.62
N VAL A 459 -17.11 -6.28 -2.70
CA VAL A 459 -18.55 -6.02 -2.80
C VAL A 459 -19.22 -6.39 -1.49
N ALA A 460 -20.06 -5.49 -0.97
CA ALA A 460 -20.89 -5.77 0.20
C ALA A 460 -22.16 -6.58 -0.19
N SER A 461 -21.95 -7.74 -0.82
CA SER A 461 -22.96 -8.75 -1.18
C SER A 461 -22.37 -10.15 -1.01
N ASP A 462 -22.94 -10.94 -0.09
CA ASP A 462 -22.45 -12.31 0.18
C ASP A 462 -22.51 -13.21 -1.06
N ARG A 463 -23.48 -13.00 -1.97
CA ARG A 463 -23.56 -13.73 -3.24
C ARG A 463 -22.34 -13.45 -4.11
N LEU A 464 -21.99 -12.17 -4.27
CA LEU A 464 -20.85 -11.74 -5.09
C LEU A 464 -19.52 -12.12 -4.46
N LEU A 465 -19.39 -12.00 -3.13
CA LEU A 465 -18.22 -12.52 -2.39
C LEU A 465 -18.02 -14.04 -2.59
N GLY A 466 -19.13 -14.79 -2.69
CA GLY A 466 -19.14 -16.20 -3.06
C GLY A 466 -18.61 -16.44 -4.48
N ARG A 467 -19.12 -15.70 -5.48
CA ARG A 467 -18.62 -15.78 -6.87
C ARG A 467 -17.15 -15.39 -6.99
N MET A 468 -16.73 -14.36 -6.27
CA MET A 468 -15.34 -13.91 -6.17
C MET A 468 -14.41 -14.93 -5.52
N LYS A 469 -14.97 -15.95 -4.85
CA LYS A 469 -14.21 -16.87 -3.97
C LYS A 469 -13.40 -16.09 -2.92
N LYS A 470 -13.94 -14.98 -2.39
CA LYS A 470 -13.25 -14.16 -1.37
C LYS A 470 -13.15 -14.90 -0.03
N GLY A 471 -14.10 -15.80 0.25
CA GLY A 471 -14.12 -16.65 1.46
C GLY A 471 -14.43 -15.91 2.76
N VAL A 472 -15.12 -14.77 2.67
CA VAL A 472 -15.58 -13.94 3.79
C VAL A 472 -17.05 -13.57 3.57
N THR A 473 -17.73 -13.14 4.61
CA THR A 473 -19.08 -12.55 4.54
C THR A 473 -19.05 -11.12 5.05
N VAL A 474 -20.05 -10.29 4.70
CA VAL A 474 -20.09 -8.90 5.17
C VAL A 474 -20.13 -8.82 6.69
N ALA A 475 -20.92 -9.68 7.34
CA ALA A 475 -20.97 -9.74 8.81
C ALA A 475 -19.61 -10.10 9.44
N GLN A 476 -18.80 -10.96 8.80
CA GLN A 476 -17.45 -11.24 9.27
C GLN A 476 -16.54 -10.02 9.11
N VAL A 477 -16.61 -9.33 7.97
CA VAL A 477 -15.82 -8.12 7.73
C VAL A 477 -16.13 -7.06 8.77
N ALA A 478 -17.42 -6.84 9.07
CA ALA A 478 -17.85 -5.88 10.10
C ALA A 478 -17.25 -6.20 11.48
N ARG A 479 -17.26 -7.48 11.91
CA ARG A 479 -16.66 -7.88 13.20
C ARG A 479 -15.14 -7.70 13.24
N VAL A 480 -14.44 -7.99 12.14
CA VAL A 480 -12.99 -7.81 12.08
C VAL A 480 -12.64 -6.32 12.09
N ALA A 481 -13.36 -5.51 11.31
CA ALA A 481 -13.19 -4.05 11.29
C ALA A 481 -13.46 -3.41 12.66
N ASP A 482 -14.49 -3.88 13.36
CA ASP A 482 -14.75 -3.48 14.76
C ASP A 482 -13.58 -3.88 15.67
N ALA A 483 -13.08 -5.12 15.61
CA ALA A 483 -11.95 -5.56 16.42
C ALA A 483 -10.68 -4.69 16.23
N PHE A 484 -10.38 -4.27 15.00
CA PHE A 484 -9.30 -3.31 14.73
C PHE A 484 -9.60 -1.92 15.32
N THR A 485 -10.81 -1.41 15.10
CA THR A 485 -11.22 -0.08 15.58
C THR A 485 -11.20 0.00 17.11
N GLN A 486 -11.72 -1.02 17.81
CA GLN A 486 -11.71 -1.10 19.28
C GLN A 486 -10.27 -1.16 19.84
N ALA A 487 -9.35 -1.79 19.11
CA ALA A 487 -7.92 -1.77 19.45
C ALA A 487 -7.23 -0.41 19.12
N GLY A 488 -7.95 0.54 18.52
CA GLY A 488 -7.40 1.84 18.12
C GLY A 488 -6.54 1.78 16.86
N ILE A 489 -6.83 0.84 15.95
CA ILE A 489 -6.19 0.68 14.63
C ILE A 489 -7.19 1.18 13.57
N MET A 490 -6.75 2.08 12.70
CA MET A 490 -7.60 2.59 11.61
C MET A 490 -7.83 1.53 10.54
N VAL A 491 -8.99 1.57 9.90
CA VAL A 491 -9.43 0.62 8.88
C VAL A 491 -9.76 1.37 7.59
N HIS A 492 -9.05 1.01 6.52
CA HIS A 492 -9.38 1.37 5.15
C HIS A 492 -10.02 0.17 4.42
N ALA A 493 -11.16 0.40 3.76
CA ALA A 493 -11.84 -0.62 2.97
C ALA A 493 -11.68 -0.37 1.46
N TYR A 494 -11.06 -1.31 0.74
CA TYR A 494 -11.17 -1.36 -0.71
C TYR A 494 -12.54 -1.90 -1.11
N LEU A 495 -13.26 -1.12 -1.91
CA LEU A 495 -14.63 -1.37 -2.34
C LEU A 495 -14.66 -1.49 -3.86
N MET A 496 -15.21 -2.57 -4.39
CA MET A 496 -15.31 -2.89 -5.80
C MET A 496 -16.76 -2.84 -6.24
N TYR A 497 -17.03 -2.24 -7.39
CA TYR A 497 -18.34 -2.35 -8.07
C TYR A 497 -18.14 -2.71 -9.55
N GLY A 498 -19.19 -3.24 -10.18
CA GLY A 498 -19.16 -3.75 -11.54
C GLY A 498 -18.57 -5.15 -11.71
N PHE A 499 -18.50 -5.95 -10.63
CA PHE A 499 -18.10 -7.36 -10.77
C PHE A 499 -19.17 -8.14 -11.56
N PRO A 500 -18.79 -9.16 -12.35
CA PRO A 500 -19.72 -9.95 -13.14
C PRO A 500 -21.01 -10.32 -12.43
N THR A 501 -22.13 -10.04 -13.10
CA THR A 501 -23.52 -10.27 -12.71
C THR A 501 -24.02 -9.40 -11.56
N GLN A 502 -23.30 -8.32 -11.20
CA GLN A 502 -23.75 -7.41 -10.14
C GLN A 502 -24.98 -6.62 -10.60
N THR A 503 -26.04 -6.68 -9.80
CA THR A 503 -27.30 -5.98 -10.11
C THR A 503 -27.30 -4.54 -9.57
N ALA A 504 -28.26 -3.73 -10.06
CA ALA A 504 -28.51 -2.39 -9.54
C ALA A 504 -28.91 -2.44 -8.06
N GLN A 505 -29.71 -3.45 -7.67
CA GLN A 505 -30.11 -3.68 -6.28
C GLN A 505 -28.89 -3.93 -5.38
N GLU A 506 -27.98 -4.81 -5.79
CA GLU A 506 -26.77 -5.09 -5.02
C GLU A 506 -25.82 -3.90 -4.93
N THR A 507 -25.83 -3.01 -5.92
CA THR A 507 -25.07 -1.76 -5.86
C THR A 507 -25.62 -0.83 -4.78
N ILE A 508 -26.94 -0.64 -4.72
CA ILE A 508 -27.60 0.17 -3.67
C ILE A 508 -27.49 -0.48 -2.29
N ASP A 509 -27.63 -1.79 -2.21
CA ASP A 509 -27.48 -2.53 -0.95
C ASP A 509 -26.04 -2.47 -0.44
N SER A 510 -25.05 -2.54 -1.33
CA SER A 510 -23.64 -2.35 -0.96
C SER A 510 -23.40 -0.94 -0.43
N LEU A 511 -24.00 0.08 -1.06
CA LEU A 511 -23.92 1.46 -0.59
C LEU A 511 -24.52 1.61 0.83
N GLU A 512 -25.68 0.99 1.10
CA GLU A 512 -26.30 1.00 2.44
C GLU A 512 -25.43 0.32 3.49
N MET A 513 -24.85 -0.84 3.17
CA MET A 513 -23.93 -1.52 4.10
C MET A 513 -22.69 -0.67 4.40
N VAL A 514 -22.11 -0.04 3.38
CA VAL A 514 -20.98 0.88 3.55
C VAL A 514 -21.38 2.08 4.41
N ARG A 515 -22.56 2.68 4.18
CA ARG A 515 -23.11 3.74 5.04
C ARG A 515 -23.20 3.30 6.50
N GLN A 516 -23.70 2.10 6.77
CA GLN A 516 -23.80 1.56 8.13
C GLN A 516 -22.41 1.29 8.77
N LEU A 517 -21.40 0.86 7.99
CA LEU A 517 -20.03 0.70 8.48
C LEU A 517 -19.44 2.04 8.97
N PHE A 518 -19.61 3.11 8.18
CA PHE A 518 -19.20 4.47 8.57
C PHE A 518 -20.02 5.00 9.74
N GLN A 519 -21.33 4.78 9.76
CA GLN A 519 -22.21 5.18 10.86
C GLN A 519 -21.83 4.51 12.19
N ALA A 520 -21.42 3.25 12.15
CA ALA A 520 -20.93 2.52 13.32
C ALA A 520 -19.49 2.93 13.71
N GLY A 521 -18.79 3.71 12.89
CA GLY A 521 -17.43 4.18 13.15
C GLY A 521 -16.35 3.11 13.03
N ILE A 522 -16.65 1.94 12.46
CA ILE A 522 -15.72 0.79 12.37
C ILE A 522 -14.88 0.79 11.09
N VAL A 523 -15.09 1.75 10.19
CA VAL A 523 -14.28 2.03 9.01
C VAL A 523 -14.05 3.53 8.94
N GLN A 524 -12.81 3.97 8.78
CA GLN A 524 -12.45 5.40 8.76
C GLN A 524 -12.19 5.93 7.35
N SER A 525 -12.02 5.02 6.39
CA SER A 525 -11.79 5.38 5.00
C SER A 525 -12.16 4.23 4.06
N GLY A 526 -12.53 4.55 2.83
CA GLY A 526 -12.71 3.55 1.80
C GLY A 526 -12.49 4.15 0.42
N PHE A 527 -12.41 3.29 -0.58
CA PHE A 527 -12.26 3.70 -1.97
C PHE A 527 -13.03 2.77 -2.90
N TRP A 528 -13.96 3.33 -3.68
CA TRP A 528 -14.64 2.61 -4.74
C TRP A 528 -13.78 2.56 -6.00
N HIS A 529 -13.56 1.36 -6.50
CA HIS A 529 -12.97 1.13 -7.82
C HIS A 529 -13.91 0.27 -8.66
N ARG A 530 -13.93 0.52 -9.96
CA ARG A 530 -14.62 -0.33 -10.92
C ARG A 530 -13.80 -1.60 -11.11
N PHE A 531 -14.47 -2.74 -11.15
CA PHE A 531 -13.88 -4.00 -11.56
C PHE A 531 -13.24 -3.87 -12.95
N ALA A 532 -12.02 -4.37 -13.09
CA ALA A 532 -11.31 -4.53 -14.36
C ALA A 532 -11.02 -6.03 -14.56
N MET A 533 -11.31 -6.54 -15.76
CA MET A 533 -11.02 -7.93 -16.12
C MET A 533 -9.57 -8.04 -16.58
N THR A 534 -8.67 -8.49 -15.70
CA THR A 534 -7.26 -8.70 -16.09
C THR A 534 -7.11 -9.98 -16.92
N ALA A 535 -6.11 -10.03 -17.81
CA ALA A 535 -5.86 -11.21 -18.67
C ALA A 535 -5.41 -12.47 -17.90
N HIS A 536 -5.00 -12.31 -16.63
CA HIS A 536 -4.39 -13.36 -15.83
C HIS A 536 -5.26 -13.80 -14.64
N SER A 537 -6.39 -13.13 -14.41
CA SER A 537 -7.38 -13.52 -13.42
C SER A 537 -8.25 -14.68 -13.92
N PRO A 538 -8.83 -15.51 -13.03
CA PRO A 538 -9.78 -16.53 -13.41
C PRO A 538 -10.96 -15.99 -14.24
N VAL A 539 -11.44 -14.79 -13.94
CA VAL A 539 -12.51 -14.14 -14.72
C VAL A 539 -12.03 -13.79 -16.13
N GLY A 540 -10.78 -13.37 -16.32
CA GLY A 540 -10.24 -13.11 -17.66
C GLY A 540 -9.85 -14.37 -18.45
N LEU A 541 -9.43 -15.43 -17.76
CA LEU A 541 -9.07 -16.71 -18.37
C LEU A 541 -10.29 -17.54 -18.79
N TYR A 542 -11.36 -17.48 -17.99
CA TYR A 542 -12.59 -18.28 -18.17
C TYR A 542 -13.85 -17.41 -17.99
N PRO A 543 -14.05 -16.36 -18.82
CA PRO A 543 -15.15 -15.39 -18.64
C PRO A 543 -16.54 -16.04 -18.66
N GLU A 544 -16.71 -17.13 -19.41
CA GLU A 544 -17.95 -17.89 -19.48
C GLU A 544 -18.38 -18.53 -18.15
N GLU A 545 -17.45 -18.87 -17.26
CA GLU A 545 -17.77 -19.36 -15.91
C GLU A 545 -18.37 -18.26 -15.01
N PHE A 546 -18.25 -17.00 -15.45
CA PHE A 546 -18.72 -15.82 -14.74
C PHE A 546 -19.90 -15.12 -15.43
N ASP A 547 -20.53 -15.78 -16.42
CA ASP A 547 -21.65 -15.26 -17.22
C ASP A 547 -21.32 -13.97 -17.99
N VAL A 548 -20.05 -13.75 -18.31
CA VAL A 548 -19.57 -12.58 -19.08
C VAL A 548 -18.85 -13.04 -20.34
N MET A 549 -18.73 -12.13 -21.30
CA MET A 549 -18.05 -12.39 -22.57
C MET A 549 -16.95 -11.37 -22.79
N ARG A 550 -15.73 -11.81 -23.08
CA ARG A 550 -14.67 -10.92 -23.55
C ARG A 550 -15.05 -10.38 -24.93
N ILE A 551 -15.09 -9.07 -25.08
CA ILE A 551 -15.37 -8.39 -26.36
C ILE A 551 -14.16 -7.64 -26.92
N GLY A 552 -13.10 -7.49 -26.13
CA GLY A 552 -11.89 -6.80 -26.56
C GLY A 552 -10.84 -6.67 -25.46
N PRO A 553 -9.77 -5.91 -25.71
CA PRO A 553 -9.35 -5.52 -27.05
C PRO A 553 -8.88 -6.76 -27.86
N ASP A 554 -8.81 -6.64 -29.19
CA ASP A 554 -8.29 -7.69 -30.08
C ASP A 554 -6.83 -8.02 -29.74
N ASN A 555 -6.43 -9.28 -29.98
CA ASN A 555 -5.05 -9.70 -29.71
C ASN A 555 -4.05 -8.95 -30.60
N GLY A 556 -3.29 -8.04 -30.00
CA GLY A 556 -2.20 -7.32 -30.66
C GLY A 556 -0.83 -7.95 -30.42
N LYS A 557 0.22 -7.21 -30.78
CA LYS A 557 1.62 -7.65 -30.63
C LYS A 557 2.30 -7.06 -29.40
N PHE A 558 1.73 -6.05 -28.76
CA PHE A 558 2.39 -5.30 -27.68
C PHE A 558 1.90 -5.67 -26.29
N ALA A 559 0.95 -4.92 -25.72
CA ALA A 559 0.38 -5.20 -24.40
C ALA A 559 -0.94 -6.00 -24.50
N ASN A 560 -1.19 -6.84 -23.51
CA ASN A 560 -2.41 -7.64 -23.40
C ASN A 560 -2.83 -7.78 -21.93
N ASN A 561 -3.60 -6.80 -21.45
CA ASN A 561 -4.24 -6.79 -20.14
C ASN A 561 -5.46 -5.85 -20.18
N ASP A 562 -6.20 -5.73 -19.07
CA ASP A 562 -7.40 -4.87 -18.95
C ASP A 562 -8.42 -5.15 -20.08
N LEU A 563 -8.97 -6.35 -20.08
CA LEU A 563 -9.89 -6.86 -21.08
C LEU A 563 -11.27 -6.19 -20.99
N GLU A 564 -11.80 -5.82 -22.16
CA GLU A 564 -13.17 -5.36 -22.31
C GLU A 564 -14.12 -6.56 -22.30
N HIS A 565 -15.24 -6.41 -21.60
CA HIS A 565 -16.23 -7.47 -21.47
C HIS A 565 -17.66 -6.93 -21.51
N GLU A 566 -18.57 -7.78 -21.98
CA GLU A 566 -20.01 -7.59 -21.87
C GLU A 566 -20.52 -8.44 -20.70
N ASP A 567 -21.41 -7.85 -19.89
CA ASP A 567 -22.15 -8.52 -18.82
C ASP A 567 -23.66 -8.41 -19.09
N PRO A 568 -24.25 -9.40 -19.79
CA PRO A 568 -25.66 -9.36 -20.18
C PRO A 568 -26.63 -9.38 -19.00
N THR A 569 -26.18 -9.79 -17.81
CA THR A 569 -27.02 -9.95 -16.62
C THR A 569 -26.74 -8.90 -15.54
N GLY A 570 -25.63 -8.17 -15.67
CA GLY A 570 -25.24 -7.08 -14.80
C GLY A 570 -26.02 -5.79 -15.05
N ALA A 571 -25.81 -4.83 -14.17
CA ALA A 571 -26.34 -3.48 -14.33
C ALA A 571 -25.49 -2.64 -15.29
N ASN A 572 -26.05 -1.53 -15.76
CA ASN A 572 -25.23 -0.49 -16.37
C ASN A 572 -24.44 0.26 -15.28
N HIS A 573 -23.26 -0.23 -14.95
CA HIS A 573 -22.43 0.24 -13.84
C HIS A 573 -21.90 1.67 -14.03
N ASP A 574 -21.81 2.16 -15.27
CA ASP A 574 -21.38 3.52 -15.58
C ASP A 574 -22.31 4.59 -14.96
N LEU A 575 -23.58 4.25 -14.76
CA LEU A 575 -24.54 5.17 -14.13
C LEU A 575 -24.25 5.41 -12.64
N PHE A 576 -23.56 4.50 -11.96
CA PHE A 576 -23.42 4.53 -10.49
C PHE A 576 -22.17 5.25 -9.99
N VAL A 577 -21.17 5.47 -10.85
CA VAL A 577 -19.82 5.95 -10.47
C VAL A 577 -19.87 7.23 -9.64
N GLU A 578 -20.56 8.25 -10.16
CA GLU A 578 -20.62 9.56 -9.53
C GLU A 578 -21.38 9.53 -8.19
N GLY A 579 -22.47 8.78 -8.11
CA GLY A 579 -23.24 8.65 -6.87
C GLY A 579 -22.47 7.90 -5.78
N LEU A 580 -21.76 6.83 -6.14
CA LEU A 580 -20.88 6.09 -5.21
C LEU A 580 -19.72 6.96 -4.72
N ARG A 581 -19.10 7.73 -5.62
CA ARG A 581 -18.02 8.67 -5.27
C ARG A 581 -18.49 9.75 -4.29
N LYS A 582 -19.59 10.44 -4.62
CA LYS A 582 -20.16 11.53 -3.80
C LYS A 582 -20.60 11.02 -2.42
N SER A 583 -21.33 9.91 -2.38
CA SER A 583 -21.82 9.34 -1.11
C SER A 583 -20.67 8.90 -0.20
N LEU A 584 -19.70 8.14 -0.72
CA LEU A 584 -18.54 7.70 0.05
C LEU A 584 -17.72 8.88 0.60
N PHE A 585 -17.51 9.91 -0.22
CA PHE A 585 -16.87 11.15 0.24
C PHE A 585 -17.59 11.73 1.46
N ASN A 586 -18.91 11.84 1.42
CA ASN A 586 -19.70 12.35 2.55
C ASN A 586 -19.65 11.41 3.78
N TYR A 587 -19.67 10.09 3.56
CA TYR A 587 -19.63 9.10 4.64
C TYR A 587 -18.30 9.09 5.39
N MET A 588 -17.17 9.21 4.68
CA MET A 588 -15.84 9.35 5.29
C MET A 588 -15.72 10.57 6.21
N HIS A 589 -16.64 11.51 6.05
CA HIS A 589 -16.70 12.78 6.74
C HIS A 589 -17.83 12.84 7.79
N GLY A 590 -18.57 11.75 7.97
CA GLY A 590 -19.66 11.64 8.94
C GLY A 590 -20.88 12.50 8.62
N VAL A 591 -21.01 12.99 7.39
CA VAL A 591 -22.12 13.85 6.95
C VAL A 591 -23.06 13.11 5.99
N CYS A 592 -24.30 13.58 5.88
CA CYS A 592 -25.32 13.03 4.99
C CYS A 592 -25.60 11.51 5.18
N LEU A 593 -25.32 10.96 6.36
CA LEU A 593 -25.58 9.56 6.71
C LEU A 593 -27.08 9.24 6.84
N ASP A 594 -27.92 10.26 6.91
CA ASP A 594 -29.38 10.21 6.96
C ASP A 594 -30.05 10.45 5.59
N PHE A 595 -29.27 10.79 4.56
CA PHE A 595 -29.83 11.04 3.24
C PHE A 595 -30.37 9.76 2.60
N PRO A 596 -31.56 9.79 1.99
CA PRO A 596 -32.03 8.65 1.20
C PRO A 596 -31.11 8.44 0.00
N HIS A 597 -30.80 7.17 -0.32
CA HIS A 597 -29.85 6.80 -1.39
C HIS A 597 -30.16 7.47 -2.74
N SER A 598 -31.43 7.69 -3.05
CA SER A 598 -31.86 8.33 -4.29
C SER A 598 -31.35 9.75 -4.49
N ARG A 599 -30.88 10.44 -3.44
CA ARG A 599 -30.27 11.78 -3.56
C ARG A 599 -28.88 11.77 -4.17
N TRP A 600 -28.20 10.63 -4.18
CA TRP A 600 -26.85 10.52 -4.74
C TRP A 600 -26.84 10.31 -6.26
N PHE A 601 -28.00 10.00 -6.85
CA PHE A 601 -28.11 9.59 -8.24
C PHE A 601 -29.13 10.46 -8.98
N ASP A 602 -28.80 10.87 -10.20
CA ASP A 602 -29.68 11.69 -11.06
C ASP A 602 -30.73 10.85 -11.81
N PHE A 603 -30.90 9.59 -11.41
CA PHE A 603 -31.85 8.64 -11.97
C PHE A 603 -32.56 7.85 -10.87
N LYS A 604 -33.66 7.18 -11.23
CA LYS A 604 -34.43 6.38 -10.27
C LYS A 604 -33.65 5.12 -9.88
N VAL A 605 -33.36 4.98 -8.59
CA VAL A 605 -32.75 3.79 -7.98
C VAL A 605 -33.78 2.98 -7.16
N PRO A 606 -33.61 1.66 -7.02
CA PRO A 606 -34.45 0.88 -6.12
C PRO A 606 -34.21 1.26 -4.65
N PRO A 607 -35.20 1.03 -3.76
CA PRO A 607 -34.96 1.10 -2.32
C PRO A 607 -33.99 -0.01 -1.88
N THR A 608 -33.21 0.24 -0.82
CA THR A 608 -32.35 -0.82 -0.26
C THR A 608 -33.20 -1.94 0.35
N SER A 609 -32.72 -3.18 0.19
CA SER A 609 -33.26 -4.37 0.84
C SER A 609 -32.58 -4.67 2.19
N ILE A 610 -31.53 -3.92 2.54
CA ILE A 610 -30.72 -4.15 3.75
C ILE A 610 -31.43 -3.58 4.98
N PRO A 611 -31.59 -4.36 6.06
CA PRO A 611 -32.11 -3.85 7.32
C PRO A 611 -31.23 -2.72 7.87
N PRO A 612 -31.81 -1.63 8.42
CA PRO A 612 -31.06 -0.46 8.86
C PRO A 612 -30.07 -0.71 10.01
N ASN A 613 -30.20 -1.84 10.71
CA ASN A 613 -29.35 -2.26 11.83
C ASN A 613 -28.52 -3.52 11.51
N TYR A 614 -28.31 -3.85 10.24
CA TYR A 614 -27.60 -5.06 9.83
C TYR A 614 -26.16 -5.11 10.38
N ILE A 615 -25.40 -4.02 10.24
CA ILE A 615 -24.02 -3.94 10.75
C ILE A 615 -23.97 -3.95 12.27
N GLU A 616 -24.81 -3.15 12.94
CA GLU A 616 -24.93 -3.12 14.40
C GLU A 616 -25.23 -4.51 14.98
N LYS A 617 -26.16 -5.24 14.35
CA LYS A 617 -26.47 -6.63 14.71
C LYS A 617 -25.29 -7.56 14.45
N SER A 618 -24.50 -7.32 13.41
CA SER A 618 -23.35 -8.15 13.05
C SER A 618 -22.21 -8.05 14.06
N ILE A 619 -21.97 -6.85 14.63
CA ILE A 619 -20.90 -6.59 15.59
C ILE A 619 -21.30 -6.87 17.04
N SER A 620 -22.59 -6.84 17.37
CA SER A 620 -23.08 -7.24 18.71
C SER A 620 -22.99 -8.75 18.98
N VAL A 621 -22.80 -9.56 17.94
CA VAL A 621 -22.54 -11.00 18.10
C VAL A 621 -21.07 -11.20 18.46
N LEU A 622 -20.82 -11.61 19.70
CA LEU A 622 -19.48 -12.00 20.14
C LEU A 622 -18.97 -13.16 19.27
N PRO A 623 -17.74 -13.07 18.74
CA PRO A 623 -17.16 -14.18 18.00
C PRO A 623 -17.03 -15.40 18.91
N ASP A 624 -17.36 -16.58 18.36
CA ASP A 624 -17.16 -17.85 19.05
C ASP A 624 -15.67 -18.00 19.39
N LEU A 625 -15.33 -17.96 20.68
CA LEU A 625 -13.99 -18.20 21.21
C LEU A 625 -13.62 -19.69 21.16
N GLY A 626 -14.16 -20.42 20.16
CA GLY A 626 -14.13 -21.87 20.07
C GLY A 626 -12.78 -22.46 20.44
N ASN A 627 -12.81 -23.60 21.14
CA ASN A 627 -11.69 -24.27 21.78
C ASN A 627 -10.47 -24.39 20.84
N LYS A 628 -9.58 -23.39 20.87
CA LYS A 628 -8.36 -23.35 20.06
C LYS A 628 -7.34 -24.24 20.75
N GLN A 629 -7.20 -25.49 20.31
CA GLN A 629 -6.21 -26.45 20.84
C GLN A 629 -4.76 -25.90 20.87
N ASN A 630 -4.46 -24.88 20.07
CA ASN A 630 -3.14 -24.26 19.96
C ASN A 630 -3.11 -22.79 20.42
N ALA A 631 -4.10 -22.34 21.19
CA ALA A 631 -4.09 -20.99 21.72
C ALA A 631 -2.93 -20.77 22.69
N ILE A 632 -2.36 -19.58 22.64
CA ILE A 632 -1.33 -19.14 23.60
C ILE A 632 -1.85 -17.98 24.43
N VAL A 633 -1.36 -17.88 25.67
CA VAL A 633 -1.70 -16.79 26.59
C VAL A 633 -0.51 -15.87 26.73
N THR A 634 -0.74 -14.57 26.62
CA THR A 634 0.31 -13.57 26.82
C THR A 634 -0.17 -12.37 27.61
N TRP A 635 0.75 -11.75 28.33
CA TRP A 635 0.56 -10.57 29.17
C TRP A 635 1.32 -9.37 28.60
N LEU A 636 0.58 -8.31 28.26
CA LEU A 636 1.13 -7.04 27.77
C LEU A 636 1.44 -6.03 28.88
N GLY A 637 0.89 -6.22 30.08
CA GLY A 637 0.98 -5.27 31.18
C GLY A 637 2.26 -5.37 32.01
N SER A 638 2.34 -4.56 33.07
CA SER A 638 3.36 -4.71 34.11
C SER A 638 3.06 -5.93 34.97
N LEU A 639 4.08 -6.46 35.67
CA LEU A 639 3.82 -7.40 36.76
C LEU A 639 3.07 -6.68 37.90
N PRO A 640 2.21 -7.40 38.64
CA PRO A 640 1.46 -6.82 39.75
C PRO A 640 2.32 -6.71 41.01
N GLU A 641 1.99 -5.74 41.85
CA GLU A 641 2.32 -5.75 43.26
C GLU A 641 1.12 -6.30 44.04
N MET A 642 1.35 -7.31 44.89
CA MET A 642 0.28 -7.94 45.66
C MET A 642 0.32 -7.48 47.11
N SER A 643 -0.85 -7.11 47.63
CA SER A 643 -1.09 -6.91 49.06
C SER A 643 -2.29 -7.74 49.52
N VAL A 644 -2.41 -7.98 50.83
CA VAL A 644 -3.54 -8.73 51.42
C VAL A 644 -4.19 -7.87 52.49
N PHE A 645 -5.51 -7.78 52.46
CA PHE A 645 -6.28 -7.06 53.47
C PHE A 645 -7.49 -7.87 53.93
N GLU A 646 -8.01 -7.51 55.11
CA GLU A 646 -9.19 -8.14 55.70
C GLU A 646 -10.47 -7.39 55.32
N GLU A 647 -11.39 -8.05 54.62
CA GLU A 647 -12.73 -7.52 54.35
C GLU A 647 -13.77 -8.15 55.30
N LYS A 648 -14.52 -7.30 56.02
CA LYS A 648 -15.61 -7.74 56.90
C LYS A 648 -16.93 -7.80 56.14
N LYS A 649 -17.40 -9.01 55.86
CA LYS A 649 -18.77 -9.26 55.35
C LYS A 649 -19.62 -9.87 56.47
N GLY A 650 -20.28 -9.01 57.25
CA GLY A 650 -21.08 -9.39 58.40
C GLY A 650 -20.23 -9.76 59.62
N LYS A 651 -20.40 -10.97 60.17
CA LYS A 651 -19.58 -11.49 61.30
C LYS A 651 -18.33 -12.26 60.85
N LYS A 652 -18.15 -12.46 59.55
CA LYS A 652 -17.02 -13.20 58.97
C LYS A 652 -16.00 -12.21 58.42
N VAL A 653 -14.73 -12.47 58.71
CA VAL A 653 -13.57 -11.79 58.15
C VAL A 653 -13.05 -12.68 57.01
N TYR A 654 -12.86 -12.10 55.84
CA TYR A 654 -12.26 -12.76 54.69
C TYR A 654 -10.96 -12.05 54.35
N GLU A 655 -9.90 -12.80 54.08
CA GLU A 655 -8.66 -12.25 53.51
C GLU A 655 -8.82 -12.14 51.99
N ILE A 656 -8.50 -10.98 51.44
CA ILE A 656 -8.58 -10.69 50.01
C ILE A 656 -7.21 -10.22 49.54
N ALA A 657 -6.77 -10.75 48.40
CA ALA A 657 -5.58 -10.26 47.71
C ALA A 657 -5.97 -9.13 46.76
N GLU A 658 -5.24 -8.03 46.86
CA GLU A 658 -5.26 -6.93 45.90
C GLU A 658 -3.99 -7.01 45.03
N LEU A 659 -4.17 -7.16 43.72
CA LEU A 659 -3.08 -7.07 42.75
C LEU A 659 -3.15 -5.70 42.06
N VAL A 660 -2.16 -4.85 42.33
CA VAL A 660 -2.04 -3.51 41.75
C VAL A 660 -1.15 -3.55 40.52
N PHE A 661 -1.63 -3.01 39.41
CA PHE A 661 -0.95 -2.96 38.13
C PHE A 661 -0.74 -1.52 37.67
N TYR A 662 0.31 -1.31 36.89
CA TYR A 662 0.64 -0.01 36.32
C TYR A 662 0.71 -0.10 34.80
N ASN A 663 0.15 0.90 34.13
CA ASN A 663 0.44 1.15 32.71
C ASN A 663 0.92 2.59 32.53
N LYS A 664 1.26 2.96 31.29
CA LYS A 664 1.80 4.30 30.97
C LYS A 664 0.88 5.47 31.36
N LYS A 665 -0.39 5.24 31.69
CA LYS A 665 -1.41 6.28 31.93
C LYS A 665 -2.09 6.20 33.30
N LYS A 666 -2.21 5.02 33.90
CA LYS A 666 -2.98 4.81 35.13
C LYS A 666 -2.49 3.61 35.93
N GLU A 667 -2.79 3.63 37.21
CA GLU A 667 -2.84 2.44 38.07
C GLU A 667 -4.25 1.82 38.03
N TRP A 668 -4.34 0.51 38.29
CA TRP A 668 -5.59 -0.22 38.47
C TRP A 668 -5.35 -1.48 39.29
N ALA A 669 -6.38 -1.96 39.98
CA ALA A 669 -6.27 -3.11 40.87
C ALA A 669 -7.27 -4.21 40.51
N VAL A 670 -6.91 -5.45 40.88
CA VAL A 670 -7.78 -6.62 40.83
C VAL A 670 -7.84 -7.23 42.22
N GLU A 671 -9.05 -7.39 42.74
CA GLU A 671 -9.29 -8.08 44.00
C GLU A 671 -9.70 -9.53 43.73
N THR A 672 -9.09 -10.47 44.46
CA THR A 672 -9.37 -11.91 44.30
C THR A 672 -9.02 -12.70 45.57
N ASP A 673 -9.33 -14.00 45.59
CA ASP A 673 -8.94 -14.89 46.67
C ASP A 673 -7.41 -14.96 46.80
N VAL A 674 -6.89 -14.99 48.04
CA VAL A 674 -5.43 -14.95 48.29
C VAL A 674 -4.65 -16.00 47.50
N ALA A 675 -5.14 -17.24 47.46
CA ALA A 675 -4.50 -18.32 46.70
C ALA A 675 -4.47 -18.07 45.19
N VAL A 676 -5.51 -17.44 44.63
CA VAL A 676 -5.53 -17.04 43.21
C VAL A 676 -4.56 -15.90 42.97
N GLY A 677 -4.48 -14.93 43.90
CA GLY A 677 -3.52 -13.83 43.82
C GLY A 677 -2.07 -14.30 43.84
N GLU A 678 -1.71 -15.21 44.75
CA GLU A 678 -0.38 -15.81 44.83
C GLU A 678 -0.02 -16.57 43.54
N TRP A 679 -0.98 -17.34 42.99
CA TRP A 679 -0.79 -18.03 41.71
C TRP A 679 -0.59 -17.05 40.55
N LEU A 680 -1.34 -15.95 40.50
CA LEU A 680 -1.17 -14.91 39.48
C LEU A 680 0.22 -14.29 39.53
N VAL A 681 0.74 -14.00 40.73
CA VAL A 681 2.10 -13.45 40.91
C VAL A 681 3.18 -14.42 40.39
N ASP A 682 3.01 -15.74 40.59
CA ASP A 682 3.98 -16.74 40.08
C ASP A 682 3.88 -16.96 38.57
N ILE A 683 2.66 -16.99 38.02
CA ILE A 683 2.45 -17.34 36.60
C ILE A 683 2.71 -16.17 35.66
N MET A 684 2.38 -14.93 36.05
CA MET A 684 2.47 -13.75 35.17
C MET A 684 3.86 -13.49 34.58
N PRO A 685 4.98 -13.62 35.31
CA PRO A 685 6.32 -13.51 34.73
C PRO A 685 6.56 -14.47 33.57
N LYS A 686 5.92 -15.64 33.56
CA LYS A 686 6.02 -16.65 32.49
C LYS A 686 5.15 -16.27 31.28
N LEU A 687 4.12 -15.44 31.48
CA LEU A 687 3.18 -14.99 30.44
C LEU A 687 3.61 -13.70 29.73
N LEU A 688 4.65 -13.01 30.21
CA LEU A 688 5.10 -11.74 29.62
C LEU A 688 5.34 -11.88 28.11
N SER A 689 4.79 -10.95 27.34
CA SER A 689 4.97 -10.85 25.88
C SER A 689 6.43 -10.69 25.43
N SER A 690 7.33 -10.31 26.34
CA SER A 690 8.77 -10.27 26.11
C SER A 690 9.48 -11.62 26.29
N ASN A 691 8.77 -12.69 26.63
CA ASN A 691 9.35 -14.02 26.75
C ASN A 691 9.47 -14.69 25.37
N ALA A 692 10.55 -15.43 25.17
CA ALA A 692 10.76 -16.16 23.91
C ALA A 692 9.87 -17.41 23.78
N GLU A 693 9.54 -18.05 24.91
CA GLU A 693 8.67 -19.22 24.93
C GLU A 693 7.21 -18.79 25.08
N ALA A 694 6.38 -19.15 24.11
CA ALA A 694 4.94 -18.96 24.21
C ALA A 694 4.34 -19.91 25.27
N TYR A 695 3.34 -19.43 26.03
CA TYR A 695 2.65 -20.23 27.03
C TYR A 695 1.34 -20.80 26.47
N PRO A 696 1.20 -22.12 26.28
CA PRO A 696 -0.04 -22.70 25.78
C PRO A 696 -1.19 -22.50 26.79
N LEU A 697 -2.39 -22.18 26.30
CA LEU A 697 -3.60 -22.04 27.14
C LEU A 697 -3.91 -23.31 27.92
N GLU A 698 -3.77 -24.48 27.27
CA GLU A 698 -3.94 -25.78 27.93
C GLU A 698 -2.95 -26.00 29.07
N LYS A 699 -1.71 -25.52 28.93
CA LYS A 699 -0.72 -25.58 30.01
C LYS A 699 -1.14 -24.69 31.17
N LEU A 700 -1.59 -23.46 30.89
CA LEU A 700 -2.08 -22.54 31.91
C LEU A 700 -3.27 -23.12 32.68
N LYS A 701 -4.21 -23.76 31.97
CA LYS A 701 -5.34 -24.49 32.56
C LYS A 701 -4.86 -25.59 33.50
N ASN A 702 -3.95 -26.45 33.04
CA ASN A 702 -3.42 -27.54 33.87
C ASN A 702 -2.68 -27.02 35.10
N ASP A 703 -1.92 -25.94 34.98
CA ASP A 703 -1.19 -25.34 36.12
C ASP A 703 -2.15 -24.73 37.15
N PHE A 704 -3.25 -24.11 36.71
CA PHE A 704 -4.28 -23.56 37.59
C PHE A 704 -5.02 -24.68 38.36
N GLU A 705 -5.42 -25.75 37.65
CA GLU A 705 -6.13 -26.88 38.25
C GLU A 705 -5.22 -27.70 39.18
N ALA A 706 -3.95 -27.88 38.81
CA ALA A 706 -2.94 -28.55 39.63
C ALA A 706 -2.61 -27.78 40.92
N ALA A 707 -2.75 -26.45 40.92
CA ALA A 707 -2.62 -25.62 42.12
C ALA A 707 -3.82 -25.76 43.09
N GLY A 708 -4.84 -26.54 42.74
CA GLY A 708 -6.01 -26.78 43.60
C GLY A 708 -7.00 -25.62 43.66
N LEU A 709 -6.95 -24.70 42.69
CA LEU A 709 -7.76 -23.47 42.65
C LEU A 709 -9.18 -23.67 42.05
N GLY A 710 -9.56 -24.92 41.78
CA GLY A 710 -10.84 -25.28 41.16
C GLY A 710 -10.77 -25.36 39.64
N SER A 711 -11.93 -25.22 38.98
CA SER A 711 -12.03 -25.33 37.52
C SER A 711 -11.55 -24.04 36.83
N PHE A 712 -10.63 -24.17 35.88
CA PHE A 712 -10.16 -23.04 35.09
C PHE A 712 -11.28 -22.43 34.22
N GLU A 713 -12.24 -23.25 33.77
CA GLU A 713 -13.39 -22.76 33.01
C GLU A 713 -14.27 -21.84 33.85
N THR A 714 -14.44 -22.14 35.14
CA THR A 714 -15.12 -21.23 36.07
C THR A 714 -14.31 -19.95 36.27
N PHE A 715 -12.98 -20.05 36.40
CA PHE A 715 -12.11 -18.89 36.54
C PHE A 715 -12.19 -17.95 35.32
N MET A 716 -12.23 -18.47 34.10
CA MET A 716 -12.39 -17.65 32.89
C MET A 716 -13.70 -16.86 32.83
N THR A 717 -14.73 -17.26 33.58
CA THR A 717 -16.00 -16.51 33.70
C THR A 717 -16.01 -15.54 34.89
N SER A 718 -14.93 -15.47 35.66
CA SER A 718 -14.83 -14.63 36.85
C SER A 718 -14.61 -13.14 36.51
N MET A 719 -14.92 -12.28 37.49
CA MET A 719 -14.60 -10.85 37.41
C MET A 719 -13.08 -10.62 37.34
N THR A 720 -12.30 -11.38 38.11
CA THR A 720 -10.83 -11.35 38.10
C THR A 720 -10.30 -11.57 36.69
N TRP A 721 -10.73 -12.63 36.01
CA TRP A 721 -10.31 -12.88 34.62
C TRP A 721 -10.73 -11.77 33.66
N THR A 722 -11.97 -11.29 33.78
CA THR A 722 -12.49 -10.19 32.95
C THR A 722 -11.65 -8.92 33.11
N GLN A 723 -11.26 -8.58 34.34
CA GLN A 723 -10.39 -7.44 34.63
C GLN A 723 -8.96 -7.64 34.08
N LEU A 724 -8.40 -8.85 34.23
CA LEU A 724 -7.10 -9.19 33.64
C LEU A 724 -7.11 -9.07 32.11
N ARG A 725 -8.16 -9.56 31.45
CA ARG A 725 -8.37 -9.42 29.99
C ARG A 725 -8.40 -7.94 29.58
N ALA A 726 -9.18 -7.12 30.30
CA ALA A 726 -9.22 -5.68 30.08
C ALA A 726 -7.87 -4.98 30.36
N GLY A 727 -7.05 -5.56 31.23
CA GLY A 727 -5.72 -5.09 31.61
C GLY A 727 -4.59 -5.44 30.66
N GLY A 728 -4.80 -6.37 29.71
CA GLY A 728 -3.79 -6.79 28.74
C GLY A 728 -3.47 -8.29 28.73
N MET A 729 -4.31 -9.14 29.32
CA MET A 729 -4.24 -10.59 29.16
C MET A 729 -4.88 -10.98 27.83
N LEU A 730 -4.12 -11.62 26.95
CA LEU A 730 -4.55 -11.99 25.60
C LEU A 730 -4.55 -13.50 25.42
N ILE A 731 -5.50 -14.01 24.63
CA ILE A 731 -5.53 -15.38 24.10
C ILE A 731 -5.42 -15.31 22.57
N LEU A 732 -4.30 -15.79 22.02
CA LEU A 732 -3.96 -15.67 20.59
C LEU A 732 -4.23 -16.96 19.83
#